data_AF-A0A353Z7B4-F1
#
_entry.id   AF-A0A353Z7B4-F1
#
_cell.length_a   1.000
_cell.length_b   1.000
_cell.length_c   1.000
_cell.angle_alpha   90.00
_cell.angle_beta   90.00
_cell.angle_gamma   90.00
#
_symmetry.space_group_name_H-M   'P 1'
#
loop_
_entity.id
_entity.type
_entity.pdbx_description
1 polymer ?
#
loop_
_entity_poly.entity_id
_entity_poly.type
_entity_poly.pdbx_seq_one_letter_code
_entity_poly.pdbx_strand_id
1 'polypeptide(L)'
;MEQKRLLLATVLSMLVIGAWYLLVVPKLVPPRPKRPPNAVENQVGPEEGPESDSGNGESSPLVAGGELSAVGDKGEAEAEQPAGKPAAGAPRGELPSHPRKEVELGAADLGSGFRQRVLLTSQGAAVERVTMVDPKLVSLRTPHDPLVVVGAGDIRPRSLELEVPQLDSNLRKLNWELVSVQPAEAPHESAVFAVEIDGVRIEKHYRVAKVSGGDPTEQRPEASAYLLNCQLVFRNLGQHARTLNYVLQGPTGLVLENTENTSKFRDVVAGFLDGPEVLNHQQLDAKSIADGKTEEWRKPVKYIGLDCQYFAALICPQGDAFAKPPFASIRQSLVGDANRNNLSASEISVELTSVPLELAAAGVAGAEVTHDLSMFVGPKREEVLPPLSEGVIDYGNFLGLGRLIRWTARRLVKLLVWFQSLTGSWGIAIVCLTMLVRAIMVPISIKQAQNAARMQEISPKMAALKEKYKDDPTRQMKEMHELYRRHNVRPFQMGCLPALLQMPIFIGLYQSLNHAVDLRMAPFLYFDNLAAPDELAQLPFKVPFVGWTTFNLLPVIVYALFMVQQKLFTPPPANEEQEIQQKTMNFMMIFMLVMFYRVPAGLCVYFIVSSVWGITEKLLLPKKLPPVAAGSSNVAVEPEVISAPPRRPAETDRGTEPPGTGLWAQILKAAEKPDSSRRSDRRRNN
;
A
#
# COMPACT_ATOMS: atom_id res chain seq x y z
N MET A 1 12.29 29.51 34.17
CA MET A 1 11.17 28.74 34.74
C MET A 1 10.49 27.81 33.73
N GLU A 2 10.38 28.19 32.45
CA GLU A 2 9.75 27.34 31.41
C GLU A 2 10.46 25.99 31.19
N GLN A 3 11.79 25.92 31.15
CA GLN A 3 12.53 24.65 30.98
C GLN A 3 12.33 23.67 32.14
N LYS A 4 12.22 24.15 33.38
CA LYS A 4 11.95 23.28 34.56
C LYS A 4 10.53 22.74 34.53
N ARG A 5 9.55 23.53 34.09
CA ARG A 5 8.15 23.10 33.90
C ARG A 5 8.00 22.13 32.73
N LEU A 6 8.80 22.33 31.67
CA LEU A 6 8.88 21.40 30.54
C LEU A 6 9.41 20.03 30.98
N LEU A 7 10.54 20.01 31.68
CA LEU A 7 11.11 18.78 32.21
C LEU A 7 10.13 18.09 33.17
N LEU A 8 9.49 18.86 34.05
CA LEU A 8 8.48 18.34 34.97
C LEU A 8 7.27 17.78 34.24
N ALA A 9 6.78 18.44 33.19
CA ALA A 9 5.65 17.95 32.39
C ALA A 9 5.99 16.69 31.60
N THR A 10 7.18 16.64 31.00
CA THR A 10 7.68 15.43 30.35
C THR A 10 7.78 14.30 31.35
N VAL A 11 8.48 14.48 32.49
CA VAL A 11 8.66 13.45 33.52
C VAL A 11 7.33 13.01 34.11
N LEU A 12 6.40 13.92 34.41
CA LEU A 12 5.09 13.57 34.94
C LEU A 12 4.23 12.82 33.92
N SER A 13 4.26 13.21 32.64
CA SER A 13 3.62 12.44 31.57
C SER A 13 4.21 11.03 31.45
N MET A 14 5.54 10.89 31.52
CA MET A 14 6.19 9.57 31.52
C MET A 14 5.77 8.74 32.75
N LEU A 15 5.68 9.36 33.92
CA LEU A 15 5.25 8.70 35.16
C LEU A 15 3.76 8.33 35.14
N VAL A 16 2.89 9.16 34.58
CA VAL A 16 1.45 8.85 34.44
C VAL A 16 1.25 7.69 33.46
N ILE A 17 1.95 7.70 32.32
CA ILE A 17 1.91 6.61 31.35
C ILE A 17 2.50 5.32 31.95
N GLY A 18 3.62 5.42 32.68
CA GLY A 18 4.23 4.30 33.38
C GLY A 18 3.38 3.75 34.53
N ALA A 19 2.75 4.61 35.32
CA ALA A 19 1.85 4.23 36.41
C ALA A 19 0.54 3.64 35.88
N TRP A 20 -0.01 4.17 34.78
CA TRP A 20 -1.12 3.54 34.07
C TRP A 20 -0.73 2.12 33.64
N TYR A 21 0.45 1.95 33.04
CA TYR A 21 0.95 0.64 32.62
C TYR A 21 1.15 -0.33 33.80
N LEU A 22 1.66 0.14 34.94
CA LEU A 22 1.95 -0.73 36.09
C LEU A 22 0.72 -1.02 36.96
N LEU A 23 -0.22 -0.09 37.08
CA LEU A 23 -1.32 -0.16 38.06
C LEU A 23 -2.69 -0.39 37.44
N VAL A 24 -2.92 0.10 36.22
CA VAL A 24 -4.24 0.12 35.56
C VAL A 24 -4.37 -1.01 34.55
N VAL A 25 -3.34 -1.23 33.73
CA VAL A 25 -3.30 -2.31 32.73
C VAL A 25 -3.51 -3.71 33.35
N PRO A 26 -2.84 -4.12 34.45
CA PRO A 26 -3.04 -5.46 35.01
C PRO A 26 -4.43 -5.70 35.58
N LYS A 27 -5.20 -4.63 35.88
CA LYS A 27 -6.53 -4.71 36.48
C LYS A 27 -7.67 -4.69 35.46
N LEU A 28 -7.43 -4.16 34.26
CA LEU A 28 -8.40 -4.06 33.16
C LEU A 28 -8.21 -5.12 32.08
N VAL A 29 -7.06 -5.81 32.07
CA VAL A 29 -6.75 -6.88 31.12
C VAL A 29 -7.27 -8.21 31.69
N PRO A 30 -8.31 -8.82 31.10
CA PRO A 30 -8.68 -10.19 31.46
C PRO A 30 -7.53 -11.16 31.13
N PRO A 31 -7.37 -12.26 31.87
CA PRO A 31 -6.38 -13.28 31.55
C PRO A 31 -6.62 -13.82 30.14
N ARG A 32 -5.51 -14.04 29.42
CA ARG A 32 -5.49 -14.47 28.02
C ARG A 32 -6.56 -15.54 27.74
N PRO A 33 -7.53 -15.31 26.84
CA PRO A 33 -8.37 -16.40 26.38
C PRO A 33 -7.47 -17.39 25.63
N LYS A 34 -7.39 -18.63 26.12
CA LYS A 34 -6.81 -19.72 25.33
C LYS A 34 -7.71 -19.90 24.13
N ARG A 35 -7.22 -19.55 22.94
CA ARG A 35 -7.92 -19.83 21.68
C ARG A 35 -8.26 -21.33 21.66
N PRO A 36 -9.52 -21.74 21.49
CA PRO A 36 -9.85 -23.15 21.42
C PRO A 36 -9.12 -23.74 20.21
N PRO A 37 -8.41 -24.88 20.36
CA PRO A 37 -7.93 -25.62 19.20
C PRO A 37 -9.18 -26.19 18.51
N ASN A 38 -9.28 -25.95 17.20
CA ASN A 38 -10.29 -26.46 16.27
C ASN A 38 -11.60 -25.64 16.19
N ALA A 39 -11.63 -24.71 15.25
CA ALA A 39 -12.80 -24.51 14.40
C ALA A 39 -12.41 -24.99 12.99
N VAL A 40 -12.43 -26.31 12.83
CA VAL A 40 -12.35 -26.97 11.53
C VAL A 40 -13.73 -26.85 10.88
N GLU A 41 -13.76 -26.20 9.71
CA GLU A 41 -14.55 -26.55 8.53
C GLU A 41 -16.07 -26.78 8.70
N ASN A 42 -16.87 -25.92 8.06
CA ASN A 42 -18.14 -26.35 7.46
C ASN A 42 -18.32 -25.69 6.08
N GLN A 43 -18.00 -26.50 5.09
CA GLN A 43 -18.58 -26.67 3.76
C GLN A 43 -19.69 -25.68 3.35
N VAL A 44 -19.49 -25.02 2.20
CA VAL A 44 -20.57 -24.50 1.36
C VAL A 44 -20.89 -25.59 0.33
N GLY A 45 -21.83 -26.46 0.68
CA GLY A 45 -22.70 -27.18 -0.27
C GLY A 45 -24.04 -26.46 -0.34
N PRO A 46 -24.80 -26.58 -1.44
CA PRO A 46 -25.89 -25.67 -1.78
C PRO A 46 -27.10 -25.84 -0.84
N GLU A 47 -27.68 -24.73 -0.40
CA GLU A 47 -28.95 -24.72 0.32
C GLU A 47 -30.08 -25.24 -0.59
N GLU A 48 -30.57 -26.45 -0.29
CA GLU A 48 -31.90 -26.90 -0.67
C GLU A 48 -32.94 -26.15 0.20
N GLY A 49 -33.89 -25.49 -0.47
CA GLY A 49 -35.05 -24.88 0.18
C GLY A 49 -36.03 -25.94 0.73
N PRO A 50 -36.94 -25.57 1.64
CA PRO A 50 -37.74 -26.53 2.38
C PRO A 50 -38.83 -27.14 1.50
N GLU A 51 -39.03 -28.45 1.68
CA GLU A 51 -40.10 -29.26 1.10
C GLU A 51 -41.49 -28.70 1.42
N SER A 52 -42.35 -28.67 0.40
CA SER A 52 -43.80 -28.74 0.57
C SER A 52 -44.40 -29.74 -0.42
N ASP A 53 -44.86 -30.84 0.17
CA ASP A 53 -45.75 -31.91 -0.27
C ASP A 53 -46.81 -31.55 -1.34
N SER A 54 -46.90 -32.35 -2.43
CA SER A 54 -48.14 -33.03 -2.86
C SER A 54 -48.04 -33.65 -4.27
N GLY A 55 -48.26 -34.97 -4.36
CA GLY A 55 -49.27 -35.57 -5.24
C GLY A 55 -49.00 -35.84 -6.74
N ASN A 56 -48.81 -37.13 -7.05
CA ASN A 56 -49.36 -37.92 -8.17
C ASN A 56 -49.38 -37.39 -9.62
N GLY A 57 -48.98 -38.27 -10.56
CA GLY A 57 -49.60 -38.31 -11.89
C GLY A 57 -48.75 -38.89 -13.01
N GLU A 58 -49.22 -39.98 -13.60
CA GLU A 58 -48.63 -40.75 -14.68
C GLU A 58 -48.45 -40.01 -16.02
N SER A 59 -47.67 -40.66 -16.88
CA SER A 59 -47.90 -40.89 -18.33
C SER A 59 -46.96 -40.19 -19.32
N SER A 60 -46.73 -40.94 -20.40
CA SER A 60 -45.61 -40.90 -21.34
C SER A 60 -46.04 -40.23 -22.67
N PRO A 61 -45.26 -40.31 -23.78
CA PRO A 61 -44.80 -39.18 -24.58
C PRO A 61 -45.66 -38.91 -25.83
N LEU A 62 -45.48 -37.75 -26.48
CA LEU A 62 -46.01 -37.52 -27.83
C LEU A 62 -45.06 -36.67 -28.70
N VAL A 63 -44.90 -37.20 -29.91
CA VAL A 63 -44.13 -36.75 -31.08
C VAL A 63 -45.03 -35.89 -31.99
N ALA A 64 -44.38 -35.23 -32.97
CA ALA A 64 -44.89 -34.55 -34.17
C ALA A 64 -45.08 -33.04 -34.00
N GLY A 65 -44.58 -32.16 -34.86
CA GLY A 65 -44.17 -32.29 -36.26
C GLY A 65 -44.81 -31.13 -37.03
N GLY A 66 -44.08 -30.49 -37.95
CA GLY A 66 -44.68 -29.47 -38.83
C GLY A 66 -43.69 -28.43 -39.36
N GLU A 67 -43.21 -28.70 -40.57
CA GLU A 67 -42.42 -27.84 -41.46
C GLU A 67 -43.18 -26.56 -41.87
N LEU A 68 -42.47 -25.50 -42.30
CA LEU A 68 -42.29 -25.14 -43.72
C LEU A 68 -41.85 -23.66 -43.95
N SER A 69 -41.03 -23.55 -44.98
CA SER A 69 -40.91 -22.44 -45.95
C SER A 69 -39.90 -21.31 -45.72
N ALA A 70 -38.85 -21.43 -46.54
CA ALA A 70 -37.95 -20.39 -46.99
C ALA A 70 -38.61 -19.44 -48.01
N VAL A 71 -38.14 -18.19 -48.05
CA VAL A 71 -37.96 -17.39 -49.28
C VAL A 71 -36.73 -16.48 -49.04
N GLY A 72 -35.77 -16.53 -49.96
CA GLY A 72 -34.62 -15.61 -50.01
C GLY A 72 -34.73 -14.61 -51.16
N ASP A 73 -33.81 -13.64 -51.25
CA ASP A 73 -33.01 -13.41 -52.47
C ASP A 73 -31.78 -12.49 -52.20
N LYS A 74 -30.75 -12.75 -53.02
CA LYS A 74 -29.50 -12.07 -53.46
C LYS A 74 -29.21 -10.60 -53.07
N GLY A 75 -28.00 -10.06 -53.14
CA GLY A 75 -26.66 -10.40 -53.66
C GLY A 75 -25.66 -9.43 -52.99
N GLU A 76 -24.35 -9.31 -53.22
CA GLU A 76 -23.38 -9.72 -54.25
C GLU A 76 -22.00 -9.67 -53.56
N ALA A 77 -21.06 -10.51 -54.02
CA ALA A 77 -19.69 -10.56 -53.56
C ALA A 77 -18.73 -10.41 -54.76
N GLU A 78 -17.77 -9.51 -54.66
CA GLU A 78 -16.50 -9.45 -55.42
C GLU A 78 -15.40 -9.26 -54.36
N ALA A 79 -14.62 -10.29 -53.99
CA ALA A 79 -13.44 -10.83 -54.67
C ALA A 79 -12.13 -10.12 -54.27
N GLU A 80 -11.42 -10.67 -53.27
CA GLU A 80 -9.96 -10.69 -53.27
C GLU A 80 -9.44 -11.95 -52.53
N GLN A 81 -8.45 -12.60 -53.14
CA GLN A 81 -8.00 -13.97 -52.86
C GLN A 81 -7.18 -14.10 -51.56
N PRO A 82 -7.29 -15.22 -50.82
CA PRO A 82 -6.47 -15.45 -49.64
C PRO A 82 -5.06 -15.93 -50.02
N ALA A 83 -4.06 -15.21 -49.54
CA ALA A 83 -2.67 -15.66 -49.53
C ALA A 83 -2.50 -16.86 -48.57
N GLY A 84 -2.06 -17.98 -49.14
CA GLY A 84 -1.24 -19.03 -48.51
C GLY A 84 -1.64 -19.57 -47.13
N LYS A 85 -2.32 -20.72 -47.10
CA LYS A 85 -2.28 -21.65 -45.96
C LYS A 85 -0.82 -22.00 -45.62
N PRO A 86 -0.37 -21.92 -44.36
CA PRO A 86 0.88 -22.56 -43.96
C PRO A 86 0.76 -24.06 -44.19
N ALA A 87 1.76 -24.64 -44.84
CA ALA A 87 1.85 -26.06 -45.13
C ALA A 87 1.66 -26.88 -43.85
N ALA A 88 0.83 -27.93 -43.95
CA ALA A 88 0.59 -28.90 -42.90
C ALA A 88 1.92 -29.47 -42.41
N GLY A 89 2.11 -29.39 -41.09
CA GLY A 89 3.34 -29.77 -40.41
C GLY A 89 3.74 -31.21 -40.67
N ALA A 90 5.05 -31.41 -40.79
CA ALA A 90 5.72 -32.69 -40.64
C ALA A 90 5.21 -33.43 -39.39
N PRO A 91 5.26 -34.78 -39.36
CA PRO A 91 4.87 -35.55 -38.19
C PRO A 91 5.65 -35.07 -36.96
N ARG A 92 4.95 -34.41 -36.03
CA ARG A 92 5.51 -34.00 -34.74
C ARG A 92 5.85 -35.28 -33.99
N GLY A 93 7.15 -35.51 -33.76
CA GLY A 93 7.61 -36.65 -32.96
C GLY A 93 6.97 -36.63 -31.56
N GLU A 94 6.91 -37.79 -30.91
CA GLU A 94 6.45 -37.90 -29.53
C GLU A 94 7.23 -36.93 -28.64
N LEU A 95 6.50 -36.08 -27.90
CA LEU A 95 7.12 -35.11 -27.00
C LEU A 95 7.82 -35.86 -25.87
N PRO A 96 9.10 -35.59 -25.59
CA PRO A 96 9.80 -36.23 -24.49
C PRO A 96 9.15 -35.81 -23.18
N SER A 97 8.75 -36.80 -22.39
CA SER A 97 8.13 -36.58 -21.08
C SER A 97 8.78 -37.51 -20.07
N HIS A 98 9.41 -36.92 -19.06
CA HIS A 98 10.06 -37.67 -17.98
C HIS A 98 9.06 -37.97 -16.84
N PRO A 99 9.39 -38.86 -15.89
CA PRO A 99 8.60 -39.03 -14.68
C PRO A 99 8.51 -37.70 -13.90
N ARG A 100 7.34 -37.43 -13.31
CA ARG A 100 7.17 -36.25 -12.45
C ARG A 100 8.09 -36.37 -11.23
N LYS A 101 8.90 -35.34 -10.99
CA LYS A 101 9.79 -35.22 -9.84
C LYS A 101 9.59 -33.87 -9.17
N GLU A 102 9.80 -33.83 -7.87
CA GLU A 102 9.80 -32.61 -7.07
C GLU A 102 11.14 -32.50 -6.36
N VAL A 103 11.70 -31.29 -6.32
CA VAL A 103 12.99 -31.00 -5.71
C VAL A 103 12.83 -29.79 -4.80
N GLU A 104 13.21 -29.94 -3.54
CA GLU A 104 13.20 -28.84 -2.59
C GLU A 104 14.59 -28.23 -2.45
N LEU A 105 14.69 -26.93 -2.67
CA LEU A 105 15.90 -26.14 -2.42
C LEU A 105 15.79 -25.37 -1.10
N GLY A 106 16.90 -25.24 -0.38
CA GLY A 106 16.99 -24.58 0.93
C GLY A 106 16.86 -25.56 2.09
N ALA A 107 16.71 -25.01 3.30
CA ALA A 107 16.52 -25.80 4.53
C ALA A 107 15.41 -25.21 5.39
N ALA A 108 14.85 -26.02 6.30
CA ALA A 108 13.77 -25.63 7.20
C ALA A 108 14.25 -24.95 8.49
N ASP A 109 15.54 -24.99 8.78
CA ASP A 109 16.11 -24.39 9.97
C ASP A 109 16.72 -23.01 9.68
N LEU A 110 16.49 -22.05 10.59
CA LEU A 110 17.02 -20.70 10.45
C LEU A 110 18.56 -20.62 10.57
N GLY A 111 19.17 -21.62 11.22
CA GLY A 111 20.61 -21.70 11.46
C GLY A 111 21.43 -22.03 10.21
N SER A 112 20.83 -22.68 9.23
CA SER A 112 21.42 -23.05 7.93
C SER A 112 21.81 -21.85 7.05
N GLY A 113 21.34 -20.65 7.40
CA GLY A 113 21.51 -19.43 6.62
C GLY A 113 20.49 -19.26 5.50
N PHE A 114 19.58 -20.21 5.26
CA PHE A 114 18.47 -20.01 4.33
C PHE A 114 17.34 -19.19 4.99
N ARG A 115 16.66 -18.36 4.17
CA ARG A 115 15.46 -17.62 4.59
C ARG A 115 14.19 -18.13 3.91
N GLN A 116 14.34 -18.95 2.87
CA GLN A 116 13.24 -19.55 2.12
C GLN A 116 13.55 -20.99 1.71
N ARG A 117 12.47 -21.78 1.56
CA ARG A 117 12.46 -23.09 0.92
C ARG A 117 11.69 -22.99 -0.39
N VAL A 118 12.25 -23.52 -1.47
CA VAL A 118 11.66 -23.46 -2.80
C VAL A 118 11.39 -24.89 -3.27
N LEU A 119 10.12 -25.24 -3.42
CA LEU A 119 9.71 -26.50 -4.02
C LEU A 119 9.60 -26.31 -5.53
N LEU A 120 10.41 -27.04 -6.28
CA LEU A 120 10.42 -27.08 -7.73
C LEU A 120 9.76 -28.36 -8.23
N THR A 121 9.09 -28.27 -9.37
CA THR A 121 8.48 -29.42 -10.04
C THR A 121 9.08 -29.60 -11.42
N SER A 122 9.30 -30.84 -11.84
CA SER A 122 9.72 -31.15 -13.21
C SER A 122 8.68 -30.72 -14.24
N GLN A 123 7.39 -30.61 -13.86
CA GLN A 123 6.34 -30.17 -14.76
C GLN A 123 6.52 -28.68 -15.10
N GLY A 124 6.84 -28.38 -16.35
CA GLY A 124 7.18 -27.03 -16.81
C GLY A 124 8.49 -26.47 -16.22
N ALA A 125 9.26 -27.29 -15.49
CA ALA A 125 10.39 -26.88 -14.68
C ALA A 125 10.06 -25.61 -13.86
N ALA A 126 8.95 -25.65 -13.12
CA ALA A 126 8.34 -24.49 -12.49
C ALA A 126 8.54 -24.45 -10.98
N VAL A 127 8.28 -23.29 -10.39
CA VAL A 127 8.22 -23.13 -8.93
C VAL A 127 6.82 -23.50 -8.46
N GLU A 128 6.73 -24.62 -7.73
CA GLU A 128 5.48 -25.08 -7.11
C GLU A 128 5.12 -24.20 -5.91
N ARG A 129 6.11 -23.90 -5.06
CA ARG A 129 5.89 -23.19 -3.80
C ARG A 129 7.15 -22.52 -3.27
N VAL A 130 6.99 -21.35 -2.65
CA VAL A 130 8.04 -20.71 -1.85
C VAL A 130 7.55 -20.51 -0.42
N THR A 131 8.26 -21.09 0.54
CA THR A 131 7.91 -21.10 1.96
C THR A 131 8.97 -20.35 2.77
N MET A 132 8.55 -19.48 3.68
CA MET A 132 9.44 -18.71 4.55
C MET A 132 9.95 -19.57 5.70
N VAL A 133 11.23 -19.40 6.05
CA VAL A 133 11.89 -20.15 7.14
C VAL A 133 11.88 -19.37 8.46
N ASP A 134 11.70 -18.04 8.41
CA ASP A 134 11.67 -17.19 9.60
C ASP A 134 10.50 -17.61 10.52
N PRO A 135 10.74 -17.99 11.79
CA PRO A 135 9.69 -18.39 12.72
C PRO A 135 8.72 -17.26 13.08
N LYS A 136 9.06 -16.00 12.78
CA LYS A 136 8.13 -14.86 12.89
C LYS A 136 7.17 -14.78 11.70
N LEU A 137 7.52 -15.41 10.58
CA LEU A 137 6.74 -15.44 9.34
C LEU A 137 5.93 -16.75 9.25
N VAL A 138 4.95 -16.91 10.14
CA VAL A 138 3.98 -18.03 10.15
C VAL A 138 2.64 -17.66 9.54
N SER A 139 1.83 -18.63 9.15
CA SER A 139 0.47 -18.38 8.63
C SER A 139 -0.45 -17.77 9.69
N LEU A 140 -1.24 -16.74 9.32
CA LEU A 140 -2.27 -16.20 10.24
C LEU A 140 -3.39 -17.20 10.55
N ARG A 141 -3.68 -18.12 9.62
CA ARG A 141 -4.75 -19.13 9.79
C ARG A 141 -4.30 -20.28 10.67
N THR A 142 -3.05 -20.72 10.47
CA THR A 142 -2.44 -21.81 11.22
C THR A 142 -1.10 -21.33 11.79
N PRO A 143 -1.06 -20.75 13.00
CA PRO A 143 0.14 -20.09 13.54
C PRO A 143 1.36 -21.00 13.75
N HIS A 144 1.22 -22.31 13.57
CA HIS A 144 2.31 -23.28 13.65
C HIS A 144 2.89 -23.65 12.28
N ASP A 145 2.19 -23.33 11.20
CA ASP A 145 2.63 -23.64 9.85
C ASP A 145 3.51 -22.51 9.30
N PRO A 146 4.64 -22.84 8.65
CA PRO A 146 5.47 -21.84 8.00
C PRO A 146 4.69 -21.18 6.86
N LEU A 147 4.90 -19.87 6.67
CA LEU A 147 4.15 -19.11 5.69
C LEU A 147 4.56 -19.46 4.27
N VAL A 148 3.60 -19.87 3.46
CA VAL A 148 3.74 -20.01 2.01
C VAL A 148 3.43 -18.67 1.37
N VAL A 149 4.43 -18.06 0.71
CA VAL A 149 4.29 -16.72 0.11
C VAL A 149 3.93 -16.78 -1.37
N VAL A 150 4.43 -17.77 -2.11
CA VAL A 150 4.12 -18.01 -3.53
C VAL A 150 3.67 -19.46 -3.68
N GLY A 151 2.69 -19.71 -4.56
CA GLY A 151 2.11 -21.05 -4.72
C GLY A 151 1.19 -21.46 -3.56
N ALA A 152 0.49 -20.49 -2.97
CA ALA A 152 -0.53 -20.76 -1.95
C ALA A 152 -1.79 -21.37 -2.59
N GLY A 153 -1.81 -22.70 -2.73
CA GLY A 153 -2.90 -23.46 -3.37
C GLY A 153 -2.48 -24.08 -4.71
N ASP A 154 -3.37 -24.85 -5.34
CA ASP A 154 -3.11 -25.41 -6.67
C ASP A 154 -3.48 -24.38 -7.76
N ILE A 155 -2.53 -23.49 -8.05
CA ILE A 155 -2.72 -22.38 -8.97
C ILE A 155 -1.97 -22.69 -10.27
N ARG A 156 -2.65 -22.50 -11.40
CA ARG A 156 -2.11 -22.68 -12.76
C ARG A 156 -2.41 -21.45 -13.62
N PRO A 157 -1.46 -20.98 -14.43
CA PRO A 157 -0.06 -21.43 -14.54
C PRO A 157 0.77 -21.19 -13.26
N ARG A 158 1.83 -21.98 -13.06
CA ARG A 158 2.77 -21.79 -11.93
C ARG A 158 3.81 -20.72 -12.22
N SER A 159 4.48 -20.29 -11.16
CA SER A 159 5.55 -19.30 -11.24
C SER A 159 6.74 -19.84 -12.05
N LEU A 160 7.27 -19.02 -12.96
CA LEU A 160 8.38 -19.34 -13.85
C LEU A 160 8.12 -20.49 -14.84
N GLU A 161 6.85 -20.86 -15.09
CA GLU A 161 6.51 -21.69 -16.26
C GLU A 161 6.94 -20.99 -17.56
N LEU A 162 7.43 -21.77 -18.52
CA LEU A 162 7.96 -21.27 -19.78
C LEU A 162 7.17 -21.86 -20.94
N GLU A 163 6.90 -21.02 -21.92
CA GLU A 163 6.34 -21.40 -23.22
C GLU A 163 7.21 -20.85 -24.34
N VAL A 164 7.38 -21.63 -25.42
CA VAL A 164 8.12 -21.20 -26.62
C VAL A 164 7.20 -21.44 -27.82
N PRO A 165 6.45 -20.41 -28.26
CA PRO A 165 5.39 -20.57 -29.26
C PRO A 165 5.82 -21.23 -30.58
N GLN A 166 7.08 -21.06 -30.97
CA GLN A 166 7.63 -21.65 -32.21
C GLN A 166 7.96 -23.15 -32.10
N LEU A 167 8.19 -23.68 -30.89
CA LEU A 167 8.55 -25.09 -30.70
C LEU A 167 7.30 -25.93 -30.43
N ASP A 168 6.59 -25.66 -29.33
CA ASP A 168 5.26 -26.18 -29.02
C ASP A 168 4.71 -25.44 -27.77
N SER A 169 3.42 -25.14 -27.73
CA SER A 169 2.78 -24.45 -26.60
C SER A 169 2.60 -25.31 -25.34
N ASN A 170 2.84 -26.63 -25.42
CA ASN A 170 2.65 -27.54 -24.28
C ASN A 170 3.84 -27.69 -23.34
N LEU A 171 4.92 -26.90 -23.50
CA LEU A 171 6.08 -26.91 -22.59
C LEU A 171 5.72 -26.80 -21.10
N ARG A 172 4.64 -26.06 -20.78
CA ARG A 172 4.11 -25.92 -19.42
C ARG A 172 3.59 -27.22 -18.81
N LYS A 173 3.10 -28.15 -19.64
CA LYS A 173 2.49 -29.41 -19.22
C LYS A 173 3.48 -30.57 -19.19
N LEU A 174 4.59 -30.48 -19.92
CA LEU A 174 5.61 -31.51 -20.03
C LEU A 174 6.44 -31.62 -18.75
N ASN A 175 6.88 -32.83 -18.44
CA ASN A 175 7.85 -33.08 -17.38
C ASN A 175 9.26 -33.02 -17.96
N TRP A 176 10.03 -32.04 -17.51
CA TRP A 176 11.41 -31.83 -17.89
C TRP A 176 12.32 -32.84 -17.18
N GLU A 177 13.46 -33.16 -17.79
CA GLU A 177 14.50 -33.98 -17.18
C GLU A 177 15.13 -33.23 -16.01
N LEU A 178 15.23 -33.88 -14.84
CA LEU A 178 16.07 -33.37 -13.74
C LEU A 178 17.51 -33.81 -14.00
N VAL A 179 18.33 -32.89 -14.51
CA VAL A 179 19.72 -33.14 -14.92
C VAL A 179 20.64 -33.24 -13.71
N SER A 180 20.51 -32.32 -12.76
CA SER A 180 21.34 -32.33 -11.54
C SER A 180 20.68 -31.60 -10.39
N VAL A 181 21.08 -31.98 -9.17
CA VAL A 181 20.76 -31.28 -7.92
C VAL A 181 22.06 -31.20 -7.12
N GLN A 182 22.38 -30.02 -6.59
CA GLN A 182 23.61 -29.83 -5.82
C GLN A 182 23.34 -29.02 -4.54
N PRO A 183 23.93 -29.40 -3.39
CA PRO A 183 24.64 -30.66 -3.14
C PRO A 183 23.74 -31.90 -3.35
N ALA A 184 24.33 -33.08 -3.54
CA ALA A 184 23.57 -34.31 -3.81
C ALA A 184 22.74 -34.77 -2.59
N GLU A 185 23.20 -34.45 -1.38
CA GLU A 185 22.47 -34.61 -0.14
C GLU A 185 21.85 -33.28 0.28
N ALA A 186 20.68 -33.33 0.92
CA ALA A 186 20.00 -32.14 1.42
C ALA A 186 20.80 -31.46 2.55
N PRO A 187 20.74 -30.13 2.69
CA PRO A 187 19.90 -29.20 1.94
C PRO A 187 20.45 -28.86 0.56
N HIS A 188 19.61 -28.99 -0.47
CA HIS A 188 19.98 -28.67 -1.85
C HIS A 188 20.01 -27.15 -2.07
N GLU A 189 21.00 -26.66 -2.81
CA GLU A 189 21.18 -25.24 -3.12
C GLU A 189 20.80 -24.89 -4.56
N SER A 190 20.90 -25.87 -5.46
CA SER A 190 20.62 -25.69 -6.88
C SER A 190 20.05 -26.93 -7.53
N ALA A 191 19.28 -26.72 -8.59
CA ALA A 191 18.75 -27.79 -9.43
C ALA A 191 18.72 -27.34 -10.89
N VAL A 192 18.99 -28.27 -11.80
CA VAL A 192 18.97 -28.04 -13.25
C VAL A 192 17.92 -28.94 -13.87
N PHE A 193 16.98 -28.32 -14.59
CA PHE A 193 16.00 -29.02 -15.41
C PHE A 193 16.29 -28.76 -16.89
N ALA A 194 16.15 -29.77 -17.73
CA ALA A 194 16.34 -29.64 -19.16
C ALA A 194 15.23 -30.31 -19.96
N VAL A 195 15.01 -29.80 -21.17
CA VAL A 195 14.14 -30.43 -22.15
C VAL A 195 14.74 -30.20 -23.54
N GLU A 196 14.62 -31.20 -24.42
CA GLU A 196 15.07 -31.11 -25.80
C GLU A 196 13.87 -31.31 -26.72
N ILE A 197 13.55 -30.31 -27.54
CA ILE A 197 12.41 -30.34 -28.47
C ILE A 197 12.83 -29.72 -29.78
N ASP A 198 12.52 -30.42 -30.88
CA ASP A 198 12.78 -29.98 -32.26
C ASP A 198 14.24 -29.48 -32.47
N GLY A 199 15.21 -30.20 -31.90
CA GLY A 199 16.63 -29.87 -32.02
C GLY A 199 17.06 -28.62 -31.25
N VAL A 200 16.28 -28.18 -30.26
CA VAL A 200 16.64 -27.10 -29.32
C VAL A 200 16.61 -27.64 -27.91
N ARG A 201 17.70 -27.46 -27.17
CA ARG A 201 17.81 -27.80 -25.76
C ARG A 201 17.59 -26.55 -24.91
N ILE A 202 16.63 -26.64 -23.99
CA ILE A 202 16.30 -25.57 -23.05
C ILE A 202 16.63 -26.06 -21.65
N GLU A 203 17.40 -25.28 -20.90
CA GLU A 203 17.74 -25.58 -19.52
C GLU A 203 17.31 -24.46 -18.58
N LYS A 204 16.82 -24.82 -17.40
CA LYS A 204 16.58 -23.91 -16.28
C LYS A 204 17.47 -24.28 -15.12
N HIS A 205 18.33 -23.35 -14.75
CA HIS A 205 19.27 -23.48 -13.65
C HIS A 205 18.75 -22.66 -12.47
N TYR A 206 18.25 -23.34 -11.45
CA TYR A 206 17.75 -22.72 -10.23
C TYR A 206 18.82 -22.72 -9.15
N ARG A 207 18.94 -21.61 -8.42
CA ARG A 207 19.82 -21.50 -7.25
C ARG A 207 19.22 -20.62 -6.17
N VAL A 208 19.25 -21.09 -4.94
CA VAL A 208 18.96 -20.30 -3.73
C VAL A 208 20.28 -19.93 -3.04
N ALA A 209 20.34 -18.72 -2.48
CA ALA A 209 21.51 -18.28 -1.71
C ALA A 209 21.25 -18.35 -0.20
N LYS A 210 22.33 -18.47 0.57
CA LYS A 210 22.33 -18.28 2.02
C LYS A 210 22.58 -16.80 2.34
N VAL A 211 22.24 -16.38 3.55
CA VAL A 211 22.64 -15.08 4.09
C VAL A 211 24.16 -14.94 3.96
N SER A 212 24.60 -13.86 3.33
CA SER A 212 26.02 -13.59 3.12
C SER A 212 26.65 -13.25 4.46
N GLY A 213 27.35 -14.22 5.05
CA GLY A 213 27.96 -14.10 6.38
C GLY A 213 29.40 -13.59 6.38
N GLY A 214 29.93 -13.11 5.25
CA GLY A 214 31.38 -12.99 5.05
C GLY A 214 31.93 -11.66 4.54
N ASP A 215 31.13 -10.82 3.88
CA ASP A 215 31.63 -9.55 3.32
C ASP A 215 31.17 -8.34 4.14
N PRO A 216 32.05 -7.70 4.93
CA PRO A 216 31.71 -6.50 5.70
C PRO A 216 31.37 -5.27 4.85
N THR A 217 31.56 -5.33 3.52
CA THR A 217 31.19 -4.26 2.58
C THR A 217 29.75 -4.37 2.05
N GLU A 218 29.08 -5.50 2.27
CA GLU A 218 27.75 -5.75 1.74
C GLU A 218 26.67 -5.00 2.55
N GLN A 219 26.05 -4.00 1.91
CA GLN A 219 25.07 -3.12 2.56
C GLN A 219 23.77 -3.83 2.98
N ARG A 220 23.48 -5.01 2.41
CA ARG A 220 22.23 -5.77 2.57
C ARG A 220 22.50 -7.29 2.67
N PRO A 221 23.09 -7.79 3.76
CA PRO A 221 23.60 -9.17 3.86
C PRO A 221 22.51 -10.26 3.79
N GLU A 222 21.27 -9.92 4.15
CA GLU A 222 20.14 -10.87 4.09
C GLU A 222 19.36 -10.84 2.77
N ALA A 223 19.57 -9.84 1.91
CA ALA A 223 18.77 -9.68 0.70
C ALA A 223 18.90 -10.87 -0.26
N SER A 224 20.12 -11.38 -0.42
CA SER A 224 20.42 -12.53 -1.27
C SER A 224 19.67 -13.80 -0.86
N ALA A 225 19.40 -13.98 0.44
CA ALA A 225 18.72 -15.16 0.97
C ALA A 225 17.23 -15.25 0.61
N TYR A 226 16.64 -14.15 0.10
CA TYR A 226 15.26 -14.09 -0.41
C TYR A 226 15.21 -14.13 -1.94
N LEU A 227 16.34 -14.31 -2.63
CA LEU A 227 16.42 -14.43 -4.08
C LEU A 227 16.47 -15.89 -4.51
N LEU A 228 15.63 -16.24 -5.48
CA LEU A 228 15.74 -17.44 -6.29
C LEU A 228 16.32 -17.04 -7.65
N ASN A 229 17.57 -17.39 -7.90
CA ASN A 229 18.18 -17.18 -9.21
C ASN A 229 17.68 -18.25 -10.17
N CYS A 230 17.30 -17.83 -11.37
CA CYS A 230 16.85 -18.67 -12.47
C CYS A 230 17.59 -18.22 -13.73
N GLN A 231 18.53 -19.05 -14.19
CA GLN A 231 19.20 -18.84 -15.46
C GLN A 231 18.54 -19.73 -16.52
N LEU A 232 18.12 -19.11 -17.62
CA LEU A 232 17.52 -19.76 -18.77
C LEU A 232 18.60 -19.90 -19.85
N VAL A 233 18.88 -21.12 -20.27
CA VAL A 233 19.86 -21.41 -21.33
C VAL A 233 19.14 -22.04 -22.52
N PHE A 234 19.29 -21.43 -23.69
CA PHE A 234 18.75 -21.93 -24.95
C PHE A 234 19.89 -22.31 -25.86
N ARG A 235 19.97 -23.59 -26.27
CA ARG A 235 21.01 -24.08 -27.16
C ARG A 235 20.39 -24.72 -28.40
N ASN A 236 20.82 -24.26 -29.57
CA ASN A 236 20.45 -24.87 -30.84
C ASN A 236 21.36 -26.07 -31.14
N LEU A 237 20.76 -27.25 -31.32
CA LEU A 237 21.43 -28.49 -31.71
C LEU A 237 21.28 -28.76 -33.22
N GLY A 238 20.48 -27.95 -33.93
CA GLY A 238 20.27 -28.05 -35.37
C GLY A 238 21.36 -27.38 -36.21
N GLN A 239 21.44 -27.77 -37.49
CA GLN A 239 22.41 -27.26 -38.46
C GLN A 239 22.05 -25.88 -39.06
N HIS A 240 20.88 -25.34 -38.71
CA HIS A 240 20.40 -24.06 -39.22
C HIS A 240 20.16 -23.08 -38.08
N ALA A 241 20.44 -21.79 -38.34
CA ALA A 241 20.10 -20.73 -37.40
C ALA A 241 18.57 -20.65 -37.23
N ARG A 242 18.14 -20.31 -36.02
CA ARG A 242 16.72 -20.23 -35.65
C ARG A 242 16.48 -19.02 -34.77
N THR A 243 15.32 -18.40 -34.93
CA THR A 243 14.88 -17.30 -34.07
C THR A 243 13.69 -17.77 -33.24
N LEU A 244 13.82 -17.68 -31.93
CA LEU A 244 12.80 -18.10 -30.97
C LEU A 244 12.41 -16.94 -30.05
N ASN A 245 11.23 -16.97 -29.47
CA ASN A 245 10.91 -16.14 -28.31
C ASN A 245 10.25 -17.01 -27.26
N TYR A 246 10.43 -16.66 -26.00
CA TYR A 246 9.75 -17.35 -24.91
C TYR A 246 8.77 -16.42 -24.20
N VAL A 247 7.72 -17.01 -23.65
CA VAL A 247 6.81 -16.37 -22.71
C VAL A 247 7.06 -17.01 -21.34
N LEU A 248 7.48 -16.20 -20.38
CA LEU A 248 7.74 -16.61 -19.01
C LEU A 248 6.61 -16.14 -18.10
N GLN A 249 6.03 -17.06 -17.35
CA GLN A 249 5.03 -16.74 -16.34
C GLN A 249 5.70 -16.07 -15.14
N GLY A 250 5.14 -14.93 -14.73
CA GLY A 250 5.50 -14.23 -13.52
C GLY A 250 5.15 -15.00 -12.24
N PRO A 251 5.35 -14.39 -11.06
CA PRO A 251 4.91 -14.97 -9.81
C PRO A 251 3.39 -15.19 -9.80
N THR A 252 2.94 -16.31 -9.24
CA THR A 252 1.53 -16.71 -9.12
C THR A 252 1.22 -17.20 -7.71
N GLY A 253 -0.01 -17.00 -7.24
CA GLY A 253 -0.40 -17.43 -5.91
C GLY A 253 0.33 -16.69 -4.78
N LEU A 254 0.55 -15.38 -4.95
CA LEU A 254 1.08 -14.54 -3.88
C LEU A 254 0.10 -14.57 -2.69
N VAL A 255 0.58 -14.77 -1.47
CA VAL A 255 -0.31 -14.92 -0.31
C VAL A 255 -1.17 -13.68 -0.07
N LEU A 256 -2.48 -13.90 0.18
CA LEU A 256 -3.42 -12.91 0.68
C LEU A 256 -3.87 -13.28 2.08
N GLU A 257 -3.35 -12.57 3.06
CA GLU A 257 -3.71 -12.74 4.47
C GLU A 257 -4.74 -11.70 4.91
N ASN A 258 -5.63 -12.07 5.84
CA ASN A 258 -6.60 -11.17 6.48
C ASN A 258 -7.42 -10.32 5.49
N THR A 259 -8.02 -10.96 4.49
CA THR A 259 -8.78 -10.30 3.40
C THR A 259 -9.94 -9.42 3.88
N GLU A 260 -10.42 -9.63 5.12
CA GLU A 260 -11.48 -8.83 5.73
C GLU A 260 -10.99 -7.47 6.27
N ASN A 261 -9.69 -7.33 6.55
CA ASN A 261 -9.11 -6.14 7.17
C ASN A 261 -7.89 -5.59 6.44
N THR A 262 -7.45 -6.24 5.36
CA THR A 262 -6.33 -5.74 4.55
C THR A 262 -6.70 -4.43 3.87
N SER A 263 -5.77 -3.47 3.90
CA SER A 263 -5.88 -2.24 3.13
C SER A 263 -5.36 -2.38 1.70
N LYS A 264 -4.63 -3.47 1.39
CA LYS A 264 -3.99 -3.70 0.10
C LYS A 264 -4.08 -5.19 -0.29
N PHE A 265 -4.76 -5.47 -1.40
CA PHE A 265 -4.84 -6.81 -1.98
C PHE A 265 -3.60 -7.08 -2.85
N ARG A 266 -3.75 -7.82 -3.95
CA ARG A 266 -2.66 -8.06 -4.91
C ARG A 266 -2.68 -7.01 -5.98
N ASP A 267 -1.53 -6.40 -6.21
CA ASP A 267 -1.33 -5.51 -7.34
C ASP A 267 -0.12 -5.97 -8.15
N VAL A 268 -0.16 -5.75 -9.46
CA VAL A 268 1.04 -5.84 -10.30
C VAL A 268 1.86 -4.58 -10.07
N VAL A 269 3.14 -4.73 -9.78
CA VAL A 269 4.08 -3.62 -9.62
C VAL A 269 5.25 -3.75 -10.58
N ALA A 270 5.62 -2.65 -11.24
CA ALA A 270 6.70 -2.58 -12.21
C ALA A 270 7.56 -1.34 -12.01
N GLY A 271 8.88 -1.51 -12.03
CA GLY A 271 9.85 -0.42 -12.10
C GLY A 271 10.48 -0.36 -13.49
N PHE A 272 10.12 0.62 -14.30
CA PHE A 272 10.67 0.82 -15.64
C PHE A 272 11.86 1.77 -15.61
N LEU A 273 12.91 1.45 -16.35
CA LEU A 273 14.08 2.30 -16.49
C LEU A 273 13.81 3.42 -17.52
N ASP A 274 14.00 4.67 -17.10
CA ASP A 274 13.90 5.90 -17.90
C ASP A 274 15.30 6.56 -18.00
N GLY A 275 16.29 5.74 -18.35
CA GLY A 275 17.73 6.01 -18.20
C GLY A 275 18.40 4.97 -17.29
N PRO A 276 19.73 5.07 -17.07
CA PRO A 276 20.47 4.07 -16.29
C PRO A 276 20.06 4.00 -14.80
N GLU A 277 19.51 5.07 -14.23
CA GLU A 277 19.12 5.11 -12.80
C GLU A 277 17.70 5.65 -12.53
N VAL A 278 17.04 6.26 -13.53
CA VAL A 278 15.69 6.81 -13.32
C VAL A 278 14.67 5.69 -13.41
N LEU A 279 13.82 5.57 -12.39
CA LEU A 279 12.75 4.60 -12.36
C LEU A 279 11.39 5.28 -12.45
N ASN A 280 10.58 4.81 -13.40
CA ASN A 280 9.15 5.08 -13.45
C ASN A 280 8.41 3.88 -12.84
N HIS A 281 7.82 4.09 -11.67
CA HIS A 281 7.02 3.08 -11.00
C HIS A 281 5.59 3.07 -11.56
N GLN A 282 5.11 1.92 -11.97
CA GLN A 282 3.71 1.70 -12.33
C GLN A 282 3.12 0.57 -11.50
N GLN A 283 1.83 0.67 -11.26
CA GLN A 283 1.08 -0.30 -10.48
C GLN A 283 -0.31 -0.44 -11.08
N LEU A 284 -0.81 -1.68 -11.13
CA LEU A 284 -2.16 -1.99 -11.61
C LEU A 284 -2.81 -2.95 -10.63
N ASP A 285 -4.00 -2.59 -10.15
CA ASP A 285 -4.71 -3.40 -9.15
C ASP A 285 -5.37 -4.65 -9.74
N ALA A 286 -5.54 -5.69 -8.90
CA ALA A 286 -6.19 -6.94 -9.32
C ALA A 286 -7.59 -6.73 -9.88
N LYS A 287 -8.34 -5.77 -9.34
CA LYS A 287 -9.70 -5.47 -9.77
C LYS A 287 -9.73 -5.01 -11.23
N SER A 288 -8.83 -4.09 -11.60
CA SER A 288 -8.73 -3.55 -12.95
C SER A 288 -8.34 -4.64 -13.95
N ILE A 289 -7.41 -5.52 -13.57
CA ILE A 289 -7.02 -6.68 -14.38
C ILE A 289 -8.21 -7.64 -14.55
N ALA A 290 -8.92 -7.94 -13.47
CA ALA A 290 -10.12 -8.79 -13.50
C ALA A 290 -11.27 -8.17 -14.32
N ASP A 291 -11.36 -6.84 -14.35
CA ASP A 291 -12.28 -6.07 -15.22
C ASP A 291 -11.80 -6.01 -16.69
N GLY A 292 -10.69 -6.67 -17.04
CA GLY A 292 -10.14 -6.70 -18.40
C GLY A 292 -9.34 -5.45 -18.81
N LYS A 293 -9.03 -4.55 -17.87
CA LYS A 293 -8.18 -3.37 -18.11
C LYS A 293 -6.71 -3.74 -18.00
N THR A 294 -6.24 -4.58 -18.92
CA THR A 294 -4.83 -4.96 -19.03
C THR A 294 -4.08 -4.02 -19.95
N GLU A 295 -2.81 -3.78 -19.66
CA GLU A 295 -1.90 -2.99 -20.47
C GLU A 295 -0.82 -3.87 -21.10
N GLU A 296 -0.21 -3.40 -22.18
CA GLU A 296 0.99 -4.02 -22.73
C GLU A 296 2.17 -3.08 -22.58
N TRP A 297 3.10 -3.43 -21.71
CA TRP A 297 4.28 -2.63 -21.41
C TRP A 297 5.48 -3.12 -22.21
N ARG A 298 6.15 -2.21 -22.91
CA ARG A 298 7.33 -2.51 -23.78
C ARG A 298 8.62 -1.80 -23.34
N LYS A 299 8.59 -1.16 -22.18
CA LYS A 299 9.75 -0.41 -21.65
C LYS A 299 10.70 -1.37 -20.91
N PRO A 300 12.02 -1.11 -20.89
CA PRO A 300 12.97 -1.89 -20.10
C PRO A 300 12.57 -1.89 -18.62
N VAL A 301 12.47 -3.06 -18.02
CA VAL A 301 12.13 -3.22 -16.59
C VAL A 301 13.36 -3.53 -15.75
N LYS A 302 13.44 -2.90 -14.58
CA LYS A 302 14.38 -3.31 -13.53
C LYS A 302 13.79 -4.40 -12.64
N TYR A 303 12.50 -4.30 -12.36
CA TYR A 303 11.73 -5.31 -11.64
C TYR A 303 10.27 -5.31 -12.09
N ILE A 304 9.63 -6.47 -12.02
CA ILE A 304 8.23 -6.68 -12.34
C ILE A 304 7.68 -7.84 -11.53
N GLY A 305 6.48 -7.72 -10.97
CA GLY A 305 5.85 -8.85 -10.29
C GLY A 305 4.61 -8.44 -9.53
N LEU A 306 4.39 -9.08 -8.39
CA LEU A 306 3.22 -8.89 -7.54
C LEU A 306 3.64 -8.37 -6.17
N ASP A 307 2.81 -7.51 -5.58
CA ASP A 307 2.91 -7.17 -4.17
C ASP A 307 1.56 -7.22 -3.47
N CYS A 308 1.61 -7.40 -2.16
CA CYS A 308 0.46 -7.26 -1.26
C CYS A 308 0.85 -6.43 -0.05
N GLN A 309 0.00 -6.40 0.99
CA GLN A 309 0.22 -5.59 2.19
C GLN A 309 1.62 -5.78 2.81
N TYR A 310 2.07 -7.03 2.98
CA TYR A 310 3.32 -7.35 3.69
C TYR A 310 4.40 -8.03 2.84
N PHE A 311 4.03 -8.66 1.72
CA PHE A 311 4.94 -9.49 0.92
C PHE A 311 4.98 -9.01 -0.52
N ALA A 312 6.08 -9.33 -1.19
CA ALA A 312 6.24 -9.12 -2.63
C ALA A 312 6.93 -10.32 -3.26
N ALA A 313 6.57 -10.59 -4.51
CA ALA A 313 7.25 -11.53 -5.39
C ALA A 313 7.60 -10.80 -6.69
N LEU A 314 8.88 -10.62 -6.98
CA LEU A 314 9.37 -9.77 -8.07
C LEU A 314 10.37 -10.52 -8.94
N ILE A 315 10.23 -10.45 -10.25
CA ILE A 315 11.24 -10.87 -11.21
C ILE A 315 12.13 -9.66 -11.53
N CYS A 316 13.43 -9.85 -11.38
CA CYS A 316 14.46 -8.86 -11.65
C CYS A 316 15.44 -9.44 -12.68
N PRO A 317 15.49 -8.88 -13.90
CA PRO A 317 16.59 -9.12 -14.83
C PRO A 317 17.96 -8.82 -14.21
N GLN A 318 18.91 -9.72 -14.43
CA GLN A 318 20.31 -9.52 -14.04
C GLN A 318 21.11 -8.86 -15.17
N GLY A 319 22.22 -8.22 -14.82
CA GLY A 319 23.04 -7.46 -15.77
C GLY A 319 22.48 -6.09 -16.15
N ASP A 320 22.97 -5.53 -17.26
CA ASP A 320 22.52 -4.23 -17.79
C ASP A 320 21.23 -4.39 -18.62
N ALA A 321 20.12 -4.52 -17.89
CA ALA A 321 18.79 -4.62 -18.48
C ALA A 321 18.34 -3.35 -19.22
N PHE A 322 19.03 -2.22 -19.04
CA PHE A 322 18.76 -1.01 -19.81
C PHE A 322 19.38 -1.09 -21.21
N ALA A 323 20.65 -1.48 -21.30
CA ALA A 323 21.33 -1.65 -22.57
C ALA A 323 20.83 -2.87 -23.36
N LYS A 324 20.49 -3.96 -22.66
CA LYS A 324 20.00 -5.21 -23.25
C LYS A 324 18.77 -5.71 -22.50
N PRO A 325 17.57 -5.16 -22.77
CA PRO A 325 16.35 -5.61 -22.13
C PRO A 325 16.04 -7.06 -22.53
N PRO A 326 15.83 -7.99 -21.58
CA PRO A 326 15.53 -9.38 -21.90
C PRO A 326 14.10 -9.58 -22.42
N PHE A 327 13.21 -8.61 -22.17
CA PHE A 327 11.78 -8.70 -22.48
C PHE A 327 11.37 -7.63 -23.50
N ALA A 328 10.64 -8.06 -24.53
CA ALA A 328 10.06 -7.17 -25.54
C ALA A 328 8.69 -6.62 -25.12
N SER A 329 7.90 -7.43 -24.42
CA SER A 329 6.60 -7.00 -23.89
C SER A 329 6.25 -7.72 -22.59
N ILE A 330 5.44 -7.05 -21.79
CA ILE A 330 4.92 -7.51 -20.51
C ILE A 330 3.43 -7.25 -20.50
N ARG A 331 2.65 -8.29 -20.22
CA ARG A 331 1.19 -8.21 -20.13
C ARG A 331 0.73 -8.71 -18.78
N GLN A 332 -0.22 -8.02 -18.15
CA GLN A 332 -0.84 -8.53 -16.94
C GLN A 332 -1.92 -9.54 -17.33
N SER A 333 -2.01 -10.63 -16.56
CA SER A 333 -2.97 -11.69 -16.82
C SER A 333 -3.72 -12.08 -15.57
N LEU A 334 -4.98 -12.46 -15.75
CA LEU A 334 -5.77 -13.13 -14.73
C LEU A 334 -5.36 -14.60 -14.69
N VAL A 335 -5.17 -15.15 -13.49
CA VAL A 335 -4.79 -16.54 -13.30
C VAL A 335 -6.02 -17.33 -12.84
N GLY A 336 -6.60 -18.13 -13.74
CA GLY A 336 -7.88 -18.77 -13.50
C GLY A 336 -9.07 -17.81 -13.59
N ASP A 337 -10.14 -18.10 -12.85
CA ASP A 337 -11.37 -17.30 -12.88
C ASP A 337 -11.32 -16.11 -11.92
N ALA A 338 -11.96 -15.01 -12.32
CA ALA A 338 -12.10 -13.83 -11.48
C ALA A 338 -12.92 -14.16 -10.24
N ASN A 339 -12.50 -13.64 -9.09
CA ASN A 339 -13.25 -13.82 -7.86
C ASN A 339 -14.52 -12.95 -7.90
N ARG A 340 -15.66 -13.58 -8.21
CA ARG A 340 -16.96 -12.91 -8.37
C ARG A 340 -17.44 -12.20 -7.11
N ASN A 341 -17.03 -12.65 -5.93
CA ASN A 341 -17.43 -12.04 -4.65
C ASN A 341 -16.58 -10.81 -4.32
N ASN A 342 -15.30 -10.81 -4.72
CA ASN A 342 -14.39 -9.68 -4.55
C ASN A 342 -13.31 -9.71 -5.62
N LEU A 343 -13.49 -8.91 -6.67
CA LEU A 343 -12.55 -8.81 -7.79
C LEU A 343 -11.14 -8.42 -7.34
N SER A 344 -11.00 -7.63 -6.26
CA SER A 344 -9.69 -7.23 -5.72
C SER A 344 -8.91 -8.41 -5.14
N ALA A 345 -9.59 -9.50 -4.77
CA ALA A 345 -8.99 -10.72 -4.26
C ALA A 345 -8.71 -11.77 -5.36
N SER A 346 -8.85 -11.41 -6.64
CA SER A 346 -8.58 -12.33 -7.75
C SER A 346 -7.10 -12.72 -7.81
N GLU A 347 -6.83 -13.91 -8.34
CA GLU A 347 -5.47 -14.34 -8.67
C GLU A 347 -5.03 -13.66 -9.97
N ILE A 348 -3.89 -12.98 -9.92
CA ILE A 348 -3.33 -12.23 -11.03
C ILE A 348 -1.86 -12.56 -11.19
N SER A 349 -1.29 -12.27 -12.35
CA SER A 349 0.12 -12.41 -12.63
C SER A 349 0.53 -11.54 -13.82
N VAL A 350 1.73 -11.78 -14.32
CA VAL A 350 2.29 -11.13 -15.50
C VAL A 350 2.86 -12.19 -16.43
N GLU A 351 2.75 -11.96 -17.73
CA GLU A 351 3.39 -12.74 -18.77
C GLU A 351 4.50 -11.89 -19.40
N LEU A 352 5.73 -12.43 -19.37
CA LEU A 352 6.93 -11.75 -19.83
C LEU A 352 7.37 -12.37 -21.15
N THR A 353 7.20 -11.65 -22.26
CA THR A 353 7.62 -12.11 -23.57
C THR A 353 9.05 -11.63 -23.85
N SER A 354 9.95 -12.55 -24.16
CA SER A 354 11.35 -12.25 -24.43
C SER A 354 11.54 -11.42 -25.69
N VAL A 355 12.68 -10.74 -25.80
CA VAL A 355 13.19 -10.33 -27.11
C VAL A 355 13.47 -11.56 -27.99
N PRO A 356 13.43 -11.44 -29.33
CA PRO A 356 13.79 -12.54 -30.22
C PRO A 356 15.21 -13.04 -29.91
N LEU A 357 15.31 -14.32 -29.60
CA LEU A 357 16.56 -15.05 -29.39
C LEU A 357 17.06 -15.53 -30.75
N GLU A 358 18.13 -14.95 -31.26
CA GLU A 358 18.80 -15.42 -32.46
C GLU A 358 19.83 -16.49 -32.11
N LEU A 359 19.49 -17.76 -32.37
CA LEU A 359 20.36 -18.89 -32.13
C LEU A 359 21.07 -19.28 -33.43
N ALA A 360 22.39 -19.19 -33.47
CA ALA A 360 23.19 -19.66 -34.59
C ALA A 360 23.12 -21.19 -34.74
N ALA A 361 23.62 -21.74 -35.85
CA ALA A 361 23.72 -23.18 -36.06
C ALA A 361 24.61 -23.86 -35.01
N ALA A 362 24.33 -25.13 -34.72
CA ALA A 362 25.05 -25.92 -33.74
C ALA A 362 26.57 -25.88 -33.95
N GLY A 363 27.33 -25.70 -32.86
CA GLY A 363 28.79 -25.65 -32.88
C GLY A 363 29.38 -24.29 -33.29
N VAL A 364 28.55 -23.29 -33.61
CA VAL A 364 28.98 -21.91 -33.92
C VAL A 364 28.81 -21.01 -32.69
N ALA A 365 29.65 -19.97 -32.56
CA ALA A 365 29.44 -18.93 -31.56
C ALA A 365 28.06 -18.28 -31.74
N GLY A 366 27.31 -18.14 -30.64
CA GLY A 366 25.91 -17.68 -30.66
C GLY A 366 24.88 -18.79 -30.87
N ALA A 367 25.28 -20.07 -30.91
CA ALA A 367 24.34 -21.19 -30.85
C ALA A 367 23.69 -21.36 -29.47
N GLU A 368 24.24 -20.68 -28.46
CA GLU A 368 23.74 -20.63 -27.10
C GLU A 368 23.46 -19.18 -26.68
N VAL A 369 22.28 -18.97 -26.10
CA VAL A 369 21.88 -17.69 -25.50
C VAL A 369 21.41 -17.94 -24.07
N THR A 370 21.90 -17.11 -23.16
CA THR A 370 21.64 -17.22 -21.73
C THR A 370 20.98 -15.96 -21.22
N HIS A 371 19.87 -16.11 -20.49
CA HIS A 371 19.18 -15.03 -19.78
C HIS A 371 19.20 -15.29 -18.27
N ASP A 372 19.81 -14.38 -17.53
CA ASP A 372 19.90 -14.44 -16.07
C ASP A 372 18.78 -13.63 -15.43
N LEU A 373 17.96 -14.30 -14.62
CA LEU A 373 16.85 -13.70 -13.88
C LEU A 373 16.98 -14.03 -12.40
N SER A 374 16.51 -13.15 -11.53
CA SER A 374 16.29 -13.46 -10.12
C SER A 374 14.86 -13.18 -9.73
N MET A 375 14.22 -14.11 -9.02
CA MET A 375 12.91 -13.93 -8.43
C MET A 375 13.09 -13.65 -6.93
N PHE A 376 12.82 -12.41 -6.50
CA PHE A 376 12.68 -12.07 -5.10
C PHE A 376 11.34 -12.58 -4.58
N VAL A 377 11.34 -13.28 -3.45
CA VAL A 377 10.12 -13.64 -2.73
C VAL A 377 10.35 -13.42 -1.25
N GLY A 378 9.64 -12.47 -0.65
CA GLY A 378 9.90 -12.14 0.74
C GLY A 378 9.09 -10.98 1.29
N PRO A 379 9.37 -10.60 2.54
CA PRO A 379 8.72 -9.47 3.19
C PRO A 379 9.14 -8.14 2.55
N LYS A 380 8.25 -7.16 2.57
CA LYS A 380 8.48 -5.80 2.09
C LYS A 380 9.34 -4.99 3.08
N ARG A 381 10.60 -5.36 3.26
CA ARG A 381 11.60 -4.63 4.08
C ARG A 381 12.67 -4.01 3.18
N GLU A 382 13.08 -2.77 3.48
CA GLU A 382 14.09 -2.07 2.66
C GLU A 382 15.45 -2.75 2.70
N GLU A 383 15.76 -3.46 3.79
CA GLU A 383 17.01 -4.18 3.99
C GLU A 383 17.14 -5.42 3.11
N VAL A 384 16.02 -6.01 2.65
CA VAL A 384 16.01 -7.26 1.88
C VAL A 384 15.51 -7.10 0.45
N LEU A 385 14.78 -6.02 0.16
CA LEU A 385 14.29 -5.75 -1.18
C LEU A 385 15.46 -5.61 -2.18
N PRO A 386 15.26 -6.04 -3.44
CA PRO A 386 16.23 -5.80 -4.50
C PRO A 386 16.64 -4.33 -4.62
N PRO A 387 17.88 -4.04 -5.05
CA PRO A 387 18.31 -2.67 -5.30
C PRO A 387 17.37 -1.98 -6.29
N LEU A 388 17.08 -0.70 -6.03
CA LEU A 388 16.19 0.12 -6.86
C LEU A 388 14.72 -0.34 -6.87
N SER A 389 14.31 -1.29 -6.03
CA SER A 389 12.90 -1.68 -5.88
C SER A 389 12.22 -1.08 -4.64
N GLU A 390 12.78 -0.01 -4.05
CA GLU A 390 12.20 0.60 -2.85
C GLU A 390 10.84 1.28 -3.11
N GLY A 391 10.50 1.49 -4.38
CA GLY A 391 9.20 2.02 -4.79
C GLY A 391 8.02 1.08 -4.50
N VAL A 392 8.28 -0.23 -4.35
CA VAL A 392 7.27 -1.25 -4.04
C VAL A 392 6.62 -1.01 -2.66
N ILE A 393 7.34 -0.38 -1.74
CA ILE A 393 6.75 0.10 -0.48
C ILE A 393 6.10 1.45 -0.76
N ASP A 394 4.77 1.44 -0.87
CA ASP A 394 3.99 2.65 -1.08
C ASP A 394 3.66 3.34 0.25
N TYR A 395 4.46 4.34 0.60
CA TYR A 395 4.19 5.22 1.72
C TYR A 395 3.13 6.29 1.41
N GLY A 396 2.55 6.29 0.21
CA GLY A 396 1.52 7.22 -0.22
C GLY A 396 2.07 8.61 -0.58
N ASN A 397 1.33 9.32 -1.43
CA ASN A 397 1.66 10.69 -1.85
C ASN A 397 0.56 11.67 -1.45
N PHE A 398 0.56 12.10 -0.18
CA PHE A 398 -0.42 13.07 0.31
C PHE A 398 0.00 14.51 -0.04
N LEU A 399 -0.85 15.25 -0.77
CA LEU A 399 -0.63 16.65 -1.17
C LEU A 399 0.72 16.91 -1.87
N GLY A 400 1.25 15.94 -2.62
CA GLY A 400 2.56 16.07 -3.29
C GLY A 400 3.78 15.93 -2.34
N LEU A 401 3.56 15.61 -1.06
CA LEU A 401 4.60 15.44 -0.04
C LEU A 401 5.11 14.00 0.09
N GLY A 402 4.83 13.12 -0.88
CA GLY A 402 5.20 11.70 -0.81
C GLY A 402 6.69 11.45 -0.54
N ARG A 403 7.59 12.29 -1.07
CA ARG A 403 9.04 12.21 -0.77
C ARG A 403 9.34 12.48 0.71
N LEU A 404 8.70 13.49 1.29
CA LEU A 404 8.85 13.83 2.71
C LEU A 404 8.27 12.73 3.59
N ILE A 405 7.08 12.21 3.24
CA ILE A 405 6.41 11.14 3.97
C ILE A 405 7.22 9.85 3.94
N ARG A 406 7.75 9.47 2.77
CA ARG A 406 8.67 8.33 2.64
C ARG A 406 9.90 8.51 3.53
N TRP A 407 10.49 9.71 3.52
CA TRP A 407 11.64 10.01 4.38
C TRP A 407 11.29 9.91 5.87
N THR A 408 10.18 10.49 6.32
CA THR A 408 9.77 10.42 7.73
C THR A 408 9.43 8.99 8.14
N ALA A 409 8.66 8.26 7.34
CA ALA A 409 8.28 6.87 7.60
C ALA A 409 9.50 5.96 7.77
N ARG A 410 10.50 6.05 6.87
CA ARG A 410 11.75 5.28 6.98
C ARG A 410 12.48 5.52 8.29
N ARG A 411 12.57 6.78 8.72
CA ARG A 411 13.23 7.15 9.97
C ARG A 411 12.46 6.63 11.18
N LEU A 412 11.13 6.72 11.15
CA LEU A 412 10.27 6.22 12.21
C LEU A 412 10.35 4.68 12.34
N VAL A 413 10.39 3.93 11.23
CA VAL A 413 10.58 2.46 11.26
C VAL A 413 11.92 2.12 11.92
N LYS A 414 13.02 2.76 11.50
CA LYS A 414 14.35 2.49 12.08
C LYS A 414 14.38 2.78 13.58
N LEU A 415 13.76 3.88 14.02
CA LEU A 415 13.63 4.20 15.44
C LEU A 415 12.74 3.20 16.18
N LEU A 416 11.66 2.73 15.55
CA LEU A 416 10.76 1.74 16.14
C LEU A 416 11.48 0.40 16.36
N VAL A 417 12.24 -0.07 15.36
CA VAL A 417 13.08 -1.28 15.48
C VAL A 417 14.12 -1.12 16.58
N TRP A 418 14.74 0.07 16.69
CA TRP A 418 15.68 0.36 17.76
C TRP A 418 15.03 0.35 19.16
N PHE A 419 13.84 0.94 19.32
CA PHE A 419 13.10 0.84 20.58
C PHE A 419 12.65 -0.60 20.89
N GLN A 420 12.32 -1.37 19.86
CA GLN A 420 11.96 -2.78 20.03
C GLN A 420 13.16 -3.61 20.47
N SER A 421 14.36 -3.35 19.95
CA SER A 421 15.57 -4.08 20.37
C SER A 421 15.94 -3.80 21.83
N LEU A 422 15.59 -2.62 22.35
CA LEU A 422 15.76 -2.24 23.77
C LEU A 422 14.70 -2.83 24.69
N THR A 423 13.43 -2.84 24.26
CA THR A 423 12.28 -3.15 25.13
C THR A 423 11.77 -4.59 24.98
N GLY A 424 12.12 -5.27 23.89
CA GLY A 424 11.61 -6.59 23.53
C GLY A 424 10.14 -6.64 23.11
N SER A 425 9.40 -5.52 23.14
CA SER A 425 7.97 -5.46 22.83
C SER A 425 7.65 -4.36 21.82
N TRP A 426 6.99 -4.73 20.73
CA TRP A 426 6.55 -3.79 19.69
C TRP A 426 5.57 -2.73 20.22
N GLY A 427 4.66 -3.09 21.13
CA GLY A 427 3.73 -2.12 21.69
C GLY A 427 4.41 -1.07 22.57
N ILE A 428 5.39 -1.49 23.39
CA ILE A 428 6.19 -0.54 24.19
C ILE A 428 7.04 0.34 23.26
N ALA A 429 7.59 -0.23 22.19
CA ALA A 429 8.33 0.55 21.19
C ALA A 429 7.47 1.67 20.58
N ILE A 430 6.20 1.41 20.25
CA ILE A 430 5.26 2.44 19.78
C ILE A 430 5.03 3.51 20.86
N VAL A 431 4.84 3.13 22.12
CA VAL A 431 4.67 4.07 23.24
C VAL A 431 5.90 4.99 23.36
N CYS A 432 7.11 4.42 23.39
CA CYS A 432 8.36 5.17 23.48
C CYS A 432 8.57 6.10 22.29
N LEU A 433 8.32 5.61 21.08
CA LEU A 433 8.40 6.42 19.85
C LEU A 433 7.43 7.61 19.91
N THR A 434 6.19 7.37 20.35
CA THR A 434 5.17 8.41 20.47
C THR A 434 5.59 9.48 21.47
N MET A 435 6.12 9.06 22.63
CA MET A 435 6.59 9.98 23.67
C MET A 435 7.79 10.81 23.20
N LEU A 436 8.74 10.21 22.46
CA LEU A 436 9.88 10.92 21.88
C LEU A 436 9.41 12.00 20.89
N VAL A 437 8.55 11.64 19.94
CA VAL A 437 7.99 12.57 18.95
C VAL A 437 7.26 13.71 19.65
N ARG A 438 6.39 13.39 20.61
CA ARG A 438 5.65 14.39 21.39
C ARG A 438 6.57 15.31 22.19
N ALA A 439 7.63 14.78 22.80
CA ALA A 439 8.61 15.56 23.55
C ALA A 439 9.32 16.59 22.65
N ILE A 440 9.69 16.22 21.43
CA ILE A 440 10.30 17.13 20.44
C ILE A 440 9.32 18.23 20.01
N MET A 441 8.02 17.94 19.97
CA MET A 441 7.00 18.87 19.52
C MET A 441 6.50 19.86 20.59
N VAL A 442 6.80 19.64 21.87
CA VAL A 442 6.36 20.53 22.96
C VAL A 442 6.64 22.03 22.74
N PRO A 443 7.84 22.49 22.30
CA PRO A 443 8.07 23.93 22.06
C PRO A 443 7.11 24.52 21.02
N ILE A 444 6.66 23.71 20.06
CA ILE A 444 5.69 24.11 19.04
C ILE A 444 4.29 24.15 19.66
N SER A 445 3.91 23.13 20.42
CA SER A 445 2.65 23.07 21.17
C SER A 445 2.47 24.26 22.12
N ILE A 446 3.53 24.69 22.80
CA ILE A 446 3.52 25.88 23.66
C ILE A 446 3.14 27.12 22.84
N LYS A 447 3.84 27.39 21.73
CA LYS A 447 3.56 28.55 20.88
C LYS A 447 2.12 28.55 20.35
N GLN A 448 1.59 27.37 20.05
CA GLN A 448 0.20 27.20 19.63
C GLN A 448 -0.77 27.52 20.78
N ALA A 449 -0.53 26.99 21.99
CA ALA A 449 -1.33 27.29 23.16
C ALA A 449 -1.33 28.80 23.51
N GLN A 450 -0.18 29.47 23.35
CA GLN A 450 -0.03 30.91 23.54
C GLN A 450 -0.88 31.70 22.52
N ASN A 451 -0.81 31.36 21.24
CA ASN A 451 -1.65 31.98 20.22
C ASN A 451 -3.14 31.70 20.44
N ALA A 452 -3.47 30.50 20.93
CA ALA A 452 -4.85 30.12 21.19
C ALA A 452 -5.48 30.96 22.31
N ALA A 453 -4.74 31.18 23.40
CA ALA A 453 -5.20 32.04 24.49
C ALA A 453 -5.36 33.51 24.06
N ARG A 454 -4.44 34.06 23.24
CA ARG A 454 -4.60 35.42 22.68
C ARG A 454 -5.83 35.56 21.79
N MET A 455 -6.19 34.52 21.04
CA MET A 455 -7.41 34.51 20.24
C MET A 455 -8.67 34.56 21.11
N GLN A 456 -8.65 33.84 22.25
CA GLN A 456 -9.76 33.84 23.19
C GLN A 456 -9.98 35.25 23.78
N GLU A 457 -8.89 35.99 24.05
CA GLU A 457 -8.96 37.39 24.51
C GLU A 457 -9.58 38.33 23.47
N ILE A 458 -9.34 38.11 22.17
CA ILE A 458 -9.91 38.95 21.10
C ILE A 458 -11.28 38.48 20.60
N SER A 459 -11.74 37.29 21.01
CA SER A 459 -13.05 36.72 20.67
C SER A 459 -14.24 37.67 20.85
N PRO A 460 -14.40 38.39 21.99
CA PRO A 460 -15.49 39.35 22.13
C PRO A 460 -15.40 40.53 21.15
N LYS A 461 -14.18 41.00 20.84
CA LYS A 461 -13.96 42.07 19.86
C LYS A 461 -14.30 41.60 18.44
N MET A 462 -14.05 40.33 18.12
CA MET A 462 -14.45 39.73 16.85
C MET A 462 -15.98 39.65 16.73
N ALA A 463 -16.68 39.26 17.79
CA ALA A 463 -18.14 39.19 17.80
C ALA A 463 -18.78 40.58 17.55
N ALA A 464 -18.30 41.61 18.26
CA ALA A 464 -18.77 42.99 18.07
C ALA A 464 -18.49 43.51 16.64
N LEU A 465 -17.35 43.13 16.05
CA LEU A 465 -17.02 43.51 14.68
C LEU A 465 -17.91 42.81 13.65
N LYS A 466 -18.23 41.52 13.88
CA LYS A 466 -19.17 40.77 13.03
C LYS A 466 -20.57 41.39 13.05
N GLU A 467 -21.03 41.85 14.21
CA GLU A 467 -22.34 42.49 14.37
C GLU A 467 -22.38 43.86 13.69
N LYS A 468 -21.31 44.66 13.82
CA LYS A 468 -21.20 45.99 13.20
C LYS A 468 -21.17 45.99 11.67
N TYR A 469 -20.61 44.95 11.05
CA TYR A 469 -20.43 44.86 9.59
C TYR A 469 -21.20 43.69 8.96
N LYS A 470 -22.34 43.30 9.55
CA LYS A 470 -23.17 42.18 9.06
C LYS A 470 -23.62 42.36 7.60
N ASP A 471 -23.85 43.60 7.18
CA ASP A 471 -24.33 43.94 5.83
C ASP A 471 -23.19 44.19 4.81
N ASP A 472 -21.91 44.15 5.23
CA ASP A 472 -20.75 44.35 4.35
C ASP A 472 -19.63 43.32 4.64
N PRO A 473 -19.72 42.11 4.04
CA PRO A 473 -18.78 41.01 4.30
C PRO A 473 -17.35 41.33 3.84
N THR A 474 -17.18 42.19 2.84
CA THR A 474 -15.86 42.58 2.33
C THR A 474 -15.13 43.46 3.35
N ARG A 475 -15.85 44.42 3.94
CA ARG A 475 -15.30 45.29 4.98
C ARG A 475 -15.08 44.53 6.30
N GLN A 476 -15.99 43.61 6.63
CA GLN A 476 -15.85 42.71 7.78
C GLN A 476 -14.55 41.89 7.70
N MET A 477 -14.23 41.28 6.55
CA MET A 477 -12.98 40.54 6.34
C MET A 477 -11.73 41.41 6.54
N LYS A 478 -11.75 42.65 6.04
CA LYS A 478 -10.62 43.59 6.15
C LYS A 478 -10.35 44.03 7.59
N GLU A 479 -11.39 44.48 8.28
CA GLU A 479 -11.30 44.92 9.68
C GLU A 479 -10.92 43.74 10.61
N MET A 480 -11.38 42.52 10.30
CA MET A 480 -11.02 41.33 11.06
C MET A 480 -9.53 40.98 10.88
N HIS A 481 -8.97 41.16 9.68
CA HIS A 481 -7.53 41.01 9.46
C HIS A 481 -6.73 42.09 10.21
N GLU A 482 -7.17 43.35 10.18
CA GLU A 482 -6.51 44.41 10.94
C GLU A 482 -6.53 44.15 12.45
N LEU A 483 -7.65 43.64 12.98
CA LEU A 483 -7.77 43.26 14.38
C LEU A 483 -6.75 42.18 14.76
N TYR A 484 -6.59 41.13 13.94
CA TYR A 484 -5.58 40.09 14.13
C TYR A 484 -4.16 40.67 14.13
N ARG A 485 -3.86 41.58 13.19
CA ARG A 485 -2.54 42.21 13.08
C ARG A 485 -2.23 43.09 14.29
N ARG A 486 -3.18 43.90 14.76
CA ARG A 486 -3.02 44.77 15.93
C ARG A 486 -2.77 43.99 17.22
N HIS A 487 -3.36 42.81 17.35
CA HIS A 487 -3.18 41.95 18.54
C HIS A 487 -2.08 40.88 18.37
N ASN A 488 -1.27 40.95 17.30
CA ASN A 488 -0.22 39.98 16.98
C ASN A 488 -0.70 38.51 16.98
N VAL A 489 -1.97 38.29 16.63
CA VAL A 489 -2.57 36.96 16.52
C VAL A 489 -2.38 36.48 15.09
N ARG A 490 -1.79 35.29 14.92
CA ARG A 490 -1.56 34.69 13.61
C ARG A 490 -2.63 33.62 13.34
N PRO A 491 -3.71 33.92 12.59
CA PRO A 491 -4.84 33.00 12.40
C PRO A 491 -4.42 31.64 11.80
N PHE A 492 -3.43 31.63 10.90
CA PHE A 492 -2.88 30.39 10.33
C PHE A 492 -2.19 29.46 11.34
N GLN A 493 -1.67 30.01 12.44
CA GLN A 493 -0.99 29.21 13.48
C GLN A 493 -1.96 28.56 14.47
N MET A 494 -3.25 28.93 14.41
CA MET A 494 -4.28 28.57 15.40
C MET A 494 -5.02 27.27 15.02
N GLY A 495 -5.31 27.05 13.74
CA GLY A 495 -6.20 25.95 13.32
C GLY A 495 -5.51 24.78 12.62
N CYS A 496 -4.67 25.06 11.62
CA CYS A 496 -4.15 24.01 10.75
C CYS A 496 -2.66 23.76 10.89
N LEU A 497 -1.85 24.69 11.42
CA LEU A 497 -0.40 24.50 11.50
C LEU A 497 0.04 23.27 12.34
N PRO A 498 -0.50 23.03 13.56
CA PRO A 498 -0.25 21.78 14.27
C PRO A 498 -0.65 20.55 13.48
N ALA A 499 -1.87 20.55 12.93
CA ALA A 499 -2.39 19.44 12.17
C ALA A 499 -1.55 19.18 10.90
N LEU A 500 -1.06 20.23 10.25
CA LEU A 500 -0.26 20.18 9.04
C LEU A 500 1.16 19.70 9.32
N LEU A 501 1.77 20.09 10.43
CA LEU A 501 3.09 19.57 10.83
C LEU A 501 2.99 18.14 11.37
N GLN A 502 1.92 17.83 12.10
CA GLN A 502 1.66 16.50 12.63
C GLN A 502 1.30 15.52 11.51
N MET A 503 0.60 15.97 10.45
CA MET A 503 0.12 15.11 9.36
C MET A 503 1.24 14.24 8.75
N PRO A 504 2.39 14.78 8.29
CA PRO A 504 3.47 13.96 7.74
C PRO A 504 4.05 12.95 8.73
N ILE A 505 4.07 13.29 10.02
CA ILE A 505 4.55 12.40 11.08
C ILE A 505 3.53 11.29 11.33
N PHE A 506 2.25 11.65 11.40
CA PHE A 506 1.14 10.72 11.57
C PHE A 506 0.99 9.78 10.38
N ILE A 507 0.96 10.31 9.16
CA ILE A 507 0.91 9.52 7.92
C ILE A 507 2.15 8.63 7.83
N GLY A 508 3.33 9.19 8.11
CA GLY A 508 4.56 8.43 8.15
C GLY A 508 4.47 7.24 9.11
N LEU A 509 4.07 7.48 10.36
CA LEU A 509 3.88 6.43 11.36
C LEU A 509 2.79 5.43 10.95
N TYR A 510 1.64 5.90 10.48
CA TYR A 510 0.55 5.05 10.02
C TYR A 510 1.03 4.10 8.93
N GLN A 511 1.69 4.63 7.91
CA GLN A 511 2.22 3.83 6.80
C GLN A 511 3.34 2.90 7.25
N SER A 512 4.18 3.33 8.20
CA SER A 512 5.17 2.47 8.83
C SER A 512 4.52 1.27 9.54
N LEU A 513 3.49 1.50 10.36
CA LEU A 513 2.81 0.43 11.08
C LEU A 513 2.02 -0.48 10.12
N ASN A 514 1.41 0.09 9.08
CA ASN A 514 0.57 -0.65 8.14
C ASN A 514 1.38 -1.57 7.19
N HIS A 515 2.64 -1.24 6.92
CA HIS A 515 3.54 -2.06 6.09
C HIS A 515 4.55 -2.89 6.90
N ALA A 516 4.62 -2.69 8.21
CA ALA A 516 5.56 -3.42 9.06
C ALA A 516 5.08 -4.86 9.25
N VAL A 517 5.66 -5.78 8.46
CA VAL A 517 5.47 -7.22 8.61
C VAL A 517 5.77 -7.70 10.04
N ASP A 518 6.66 -7.02 10.75
CA ASP A 518 7.07 -7.38 12.10
C ASP A 518 6.01 -7.12 13.18
N LEU A 519 5.01 -6.30 12.89
CA LEU A 519 3.86 -6.05 13.79
C LEU A 519 2.78 -7.12 13.63
N ARG A 520 2.87 -7.92 12.57
CA ARG A 520 1.97 -9.05 12.32
C ARG A 520 2.19 -10.09 13.42
N MET A 521 1.12 -10.48 14.10
CA MET A 521 1.18 -11.41 15.23
C MET A 521 2.10 -10.94 16.38
N ALA A 522 2.37 -9.64 16.47
CA ALA A 522 3.06 -9.08 17.61
C ALA A 522 2.07 -8.94 18.78
N PRO A 523 2.30 -9.59 19.94
CA PRO A 523 1.41 -9.48 21.08
C PRO A 523 1.69 -8.21 21.90
N PHE A 524 0.64 -7.58 22.41
CA PHE A 524 0.74 -6.49 23.39
C PHE A 524 -0.54 -6.39 24.23
N LEU A 525 -0.37 -6.26 25.55
CA LEU A 525 -1.48 -6.27 26.51
C LEU A 525 -2.38 -7.50 26.38
N TYR A 526 -3.62 -7.34 25.90
CA TYR A 526 -4.62 -8.39 25.72
C TYR A 526 -4.82 -8.80 24.26
N PHE A 527 -4.13 -8.15 23.31
CA PHE A 527 -4.27 -8.42 21.88
C PHE A 527 -3.01 -9.11 21.35
N ASP A 528 -3.24 -10.08 20.45
CA ASP A 528 -2.19 -10.95 19.91
C ASP A 528 -1.62 -10.45 18.57
N ASN A 529 -2.18 -9.36 18.02
CA ASN A 529 -1.76 -8.82 16.72
C ASN A 529 -1.92 -7.29 16.66
N LEU A 530 -0.80 -6.55 16.72
CA LEU A 530 -0.82 -5.09 16.57
C LEU A 530 -1.23 -4.61 15.16
N ALA A 531 -1.07 -5.45 14.14
CA ALA A 531 -1.36 -5.10 12.75
C ALA A 531 -2.82 -5.39 12.34
N ALA A 532 -3.59 -6.07 13.19
CA ALA A 532 -5.02 -6.31 12.98
C ALA A 532 -5.87 -5.34 13.83
N PRO A 533 -7.16 -5.17 13.52
CA PRO A 533 -8.10 -4.49 14.40
C PRO A 533 -8.15 -5.14 15.77
N ASP A 534 -8.52 -4.35 16.78
CA ASP A 534 -8.78 -4.86 18.13
C ASP A 534 -10.04 -5.74 18.13
N GLU A 535 -9.99 -6.96 18.64
CA GLU A 535 -11.14 -7.89 18.67
C GLU A 535 -11.30 -8.45 20.08
N LEU A 536 -11.83 -7.64 21.01
CA LEU A 536 -11.96 -8.05 22.41
C LEU A 536 -13.01 -9.18 22.58
N ALA A 537 -14.15 -9.07 21.89
CA ALA A 537 -15.22 -10.05 21.97
C ALA A 537 -16.04 -10.10 20.67
N GLN A 538 -16.52 -11.29 20.30
CA GLN A 538 -17.52 -11.42 19.24
C GLN A 538 -18.90 -11.05 19.80
N LEU A 539 -19.65 -10.25 19.06
CA LEU A 539 -21.02 -9.88 19.41
C LEU A 539 -21.98 -10.99 18.93
N PRO A 540 -22.97 -11.39 19.75
CA PRO A 540 -23.94 -12.41 19.36
C PRO A 540 -24.93 -11.95 18.29
N PHE A 541 -24.86 -10.67 17.89
CA PHE A 541 -25.68 -10.07 16.85
C PHE A 541 -24.83 -9.16 15.97
N LYS A 542 -25.25 -8.97 14.71
CA LYS A 542 -24.67 -7.95 13.82
C LYS A 542 -25.25 -6.59 14.21
N VAL A 543 -24.39 -5.61 14.47
CA VAL A 543 -24.84 -4.24 14.78
C VAL A 543 -25.61 -3.68 13.57
N PRO A 544 -26.88 -3.26 13.73
CA PRO A 544 -27.67 -2.69 12.65
C PRO A 544 -26.96 -1.48 12.01
N PHE A 545 -27.15 -1.28 10.69
CA PHE A 545 -26.57 -0.19 9.87
C PHE A 545 -25.05 -0.26 9.62
N VAL A 546 -24.24 -0.78 10.55
CA VAL A 546 -22.78 -0.78 10.42
C VAL A 546 -22.19 -2.18 10.19
N GLY A 547 -22.96 -3.24 10.46
CA GLY A 547 -22.58 -4.62 10.15
C GLY A 547 -21.44 -5.18 11.01
N TRP A 548 -21.09 -4.52 12.11
CA TRP A 548 -20.04 -5.00 13.01
C TRP A 548 -20.44 -6.28 13.72
N THR A 549 -19.52 -7.23 13.75
CA THR A 549 -19.63 -8.55 14.40
C THR A 549 -18.71 -8.67 15.61
N THR A 550 -17.78 -7.73 15.78
CA THR A 550 -16.79 -7.71 16.85
C THR A 550 -16.91 -6.44 17.67
N PHE A 551 -16.60 -6.56 18.96
CA PHE A 551 -16.47 -5.44 19.87
C PHE A 551 -14.99 -5.06 20.02
N ASN A 552 -14.66 -3.88 19.54
CA ASN A 552 -13.31 -3.31 19.52
C ASN A 552 -13.24 -2.24 20.62
N LEU A 553 -12.48 -2.50 21.69
CA LEU A 553 -12.35 -1.62 22.86
C LEU A 553 -11.41 -0.44 22.59
N LEU A 554 -10.29 -0.65 21.90
CA LEU A 554 -9.30 0.42 21.68
C LEU A 554 -9.87 1.63 20.92
N PRO A 555 -10.62 1.49 19.82
CA PRO A 555 -11.23 2.63 19.14
C PRO A 555 -12.22 3.40 20.05
N VAL A 556 -12.93 2.71 20.93
CA VAL A 556 -13.84 3.34 21.90
C VAL A 556 -13.07 4.17 22.93
N ILE A 557 -11.93 3.67 23.41
CA ILE A 557 -11.04 4.43 24.31
C ILE A 557 -10.46 5.65 23.58
N VAL A 558 -10.01 5.49 22.33
CA VAL A 558 -9.52 6.60 21.50
C VAL A 558 -10.60 7.67 21.33
N TYR A 559 -11.83 7.27 21.01
CA TYR A 559 -12.95 8.20 20.90
C TYR A 559 -13.23 8.92 22.23
N ALA A 560 -13.27 8.19 23.34
CA ALA A 560 -13.48 8.80 24.66
C ALA A 560 -12.40 9.83 24.99
N LEU A 561 -11.12 9.52 24.70
CA LEU A 561 -10.01 10.45 24.88
C LEU A 561 -10.13 11.67 23.97
N PHE A 562 -10.49 11.50 22.70
CA PHE A 562 -10.70 12.64 21.83
C PHE A 562 -11.89 13.50 22.25
N MET A 563 -12.98 12.92 22.77
CA MET A 563 -14.09 13.68 23.34
C MET A 563 -13.65 14.51 24.56
N VAL A 564 -12.82 13.92 25.44
CA VAL A 564 -12.23 14.64 26.58
C VAL A 564 -11.33 15.78 26.09
N GLN A 565 -10.48 15.52 25.10
CA GLN A 565 -9.63 16.53 24.49
C GLN A 565 -10.42 17.66 23.86
N GLN A 566 -11.45 17.34 23.06
CA GLN A 566 -12.28 18.33 22.42
C GLN A 566 -12.95 19.24 23.46
N LYS A 567 -13.52 18.66 24.53
CA LYS A 567 -14.09 19.42 25.64
C LYS A 567 -13.07 20.28 26.39
N LEU A 568 -11.82 19.84 26.51
CA LEU A 568 -10.77 20.56 27.23
C LEU A 568 -10.10 21.65 26.38
N PHE A 569 -9.98 21.44 25.07
CA PHE A 569 -9.29 22.33 24.14
C PHE A 569 -10.22 23.36 23.49
N THR A 570 -11.53 23.07 23.42
CA THR A 570 -12.50 23.97 22.79
C THR A 570 -13.17 24.84 23.86
N PRO A 571 -13.15 26.18 23.72
CA PRO A 571 -13.88 27.06 24.63
C PRO A 571 -15.40 26.86 24.48
N PRO A 572 -16.20 27.16 25.53
CA PRO A 572 -17.66 27.12 25.44
C PRO A 572 -18.16 28.05 24.33
N PRO A 573 -19.21 27.66 23.60
CA PRO A 573 -19.72 28.44 22.47
C PRO A 573 -20.34 29.74 22.98
N ALA A 574 -19.94 30.86 22.38
CA ALA A 574 -20.47 32.19 22.71
C ALA A 574 -21.60 32.62 21.76
N ASN A 575 -21.68 32.03 20.56
CA ASN A 575 -22.65 32.36 19.51
C ASN A 575 -23.30 31.10 18.93
N GLU A 576 -24.50 31.24 18.35
CA GLU A 576 -25.26 30.15 17.71
C GLU A 576 -24.47 29.47 16.57
N GLU A 577 -23.69 30.23 15.80
CA GLU A 577 -22.75 29.70 14.80
C GLU A 577 -21.69 28.75 15.41
N GLN A 578 -21.20 29.07 16.61
CA GLN A 578 -20.19 28.26 17.31
C GLN A 578 -20.82 27.00 17.93
N GLU A 579 -22.08 27.07 18.35
CA GLU A 579 -22.82 25.88 18.78
C GLU A 579 -23.03 24.90 17.63
N ILE A 580 -23.42 25.40 16.45
CA ILE A 580 -23.56 24.59 15.24
C ILE A 580 -22.20 23.97 14.87
N GLN A 581 -21.11 24.74 14.92
CA GLN A 581 -19.76 24.22 14.68
C GLN A 581 -19.38 23.10 15.66
N GLN A 582 -19.65 23.26 16.97
CA GLN A 582 -19.36 22.25 17.98
C GLN A 582 -20.21 20.99 17.80
N LYS A 583 -21.50 21.13 17.49
CA LYS A 583 -22.39 19.99 17.17
C LYS A 583 -21.90 19.24 15.94
N THR A 584 -21.52 19.96 14.88
CA THR A 584 -20.91 19.37 13.68
C THR A 584 -19.59 18.66 13.99
N MET A 585 -18.73 19.23 14.84
CA MET A 585 -17.50 18.56 15.27
C MET A 585 -17.79 17.29 16.08
N ASN A 586 -18.75 17.32 17.01
CA ASN A 586 -19.15 16.13 17.77
C ASN A 586 -19.68 15.01 16.85
N PHE A 587 -20.50 15.36 15.85
CA PHE A 587 -20.97 14.40 14.85
C PHE A 587 -19.81 13.83 14.02
N MET A 588 -18.87 14.67 13.60
CA MET A 588 -17.66 14.25 12.88
C MET A 588 -16.80 13.30 13.73
N MET A 589 -16.74 13.49 15.05
CA MET A 589 -16.04 12.58 15.96
C MET A 589 -16.69 11.20 16.05
N ILE A 590 -18.03 11.14 16.07
CA ILE A 590 -18.79 9.88 16.04
C ILE A 590 -18.59 9.18 14.69
N PHE A 591 -18.66 9.94 13.58
CA PHE A 591 -18.38 9.42 12.25
C PHE A 591 -16.95 8.85 12.15
N MET A 592 -15.97 9.53 12.72
CA MET A 592 -14.59 9.06 12.75
C MET A 592 -14.43 7.79 13.60
N LEU A 593 -15.16 7.63 14.71
CA LEU A 593 -15.19 6.36 15.46
C LEU A 593 -15.68 5.21 14.57
N VAL A 594 -16.75 5.44 13.80
CA VAL A 594 -17.28 4.42 12.88
C VAL A 594 -16.25 4.05 11.81
N MET A 595 -15.60 5.05 11.21
CA MET A 595 -14.58 4.85 10.18
C MET A 595 -13.31 4.18 10.72
N PHE A 596 -12.86 4.54 11.93
CA PHE A 596 -11.63 4.02 12.54
C PHE A 596 -11.87 2.81 13.44
N TYR A 597 -13.07 2.25 13.46
CA TYR A 597 -13.37 1.07 14.27
C TYR A 597 -12.51 -0.14 13.87
N ARG A 598 -12.19 -0.29 12.57
CA ARG A 598 -11.37 -1.39 12.01
C ARG A 598 -9.92 -1.02 11.75
N VAL A 599 -9.40 0.01 12.43
CA VAL A 599 -8.00 0.42 12.31
C VAL A 599 -7.09 -0.53 13.10
N PRO A 600 -5.83 -0.77 12.65
CA PRO A 600 -4.88 -1.59 13.38
C PRO A 600 -4.68 -1.15 14.84
N ALA A 601 -4.64 -2.12 15.76
CA ALA A 601 -4.50 -1.88 17.21
C ALA A 601 -3.25 -1.04 17.55
N GLY A 602 -2.14 -1.24 16.83
CA GLY A 602 -0.92 -0.43 16.99
C GLY A 602 -1.13 1.06 16.77
N LEU A 603 -2.01 1.45 15.82
CA LEU A 603 -2.35 2.85 15.60
C LEU A 603 -3.24 3.39 16.73
N CYS A 604 -4.16 2.58 17.26
CA CYS A 604 -4.95 2.95 18.42
C CYS A 604 -4.08 3.18 19.66
N VAL A 605 -3.07 2.34 19.90
CA VAL A 605 -2.09 2.54 20.98
C VAL A 605 -1.39 3.89 20.83
N TYR A 606 -0.91 4.21 19.63
CA TYR A 606 -0.36 5.54 19.33
C TYR A 606 -1.34 6.65 19.69
N PHE A 607 -2.60 6.58 19.23
CA PHE A 607 -3.59 7.60 19.52
C PHE A 607 -3.86 7.77 21.02
N ILE A 608 -3.94 6.67 21.77
CA ILE A 608 -4.16 6.70 23.22
C ILE A 608 -3.00 7.43 23.91
N VAL A 609 -1.76 7.00 23.67
CA VAL A 609 -0.56 7.60 24.28
C VAL A 609 -0.42 9.07 23.91
N SER A 610 -0.59 9.36 22.61
CA SER A 610 -0.54 10.71 22.05
C SER A 610 -1.63 11.61 22.66
N SER A 611 -2.81 11.04 22.96
CA SER A 611 -3.92 11.79 23.54
C SER A 611 -3.74 12.06 25.03
N VAL A 612 -3.30 11.05 25.77
CA VAL A 612 -2.95 11.17 27.19
C VAL A 612 -1.87 12.24 27.36
N TRP A 613 -0.81 12.20 26.54
CA TRP A 613 0.22 13.23 26.54
C TRP A 613 -0.36 14.64 26.32
N GLY A 614 -1.19 14.81 25.29
CA GLY A 614 -1.79 16.11 24.98
C GLY A 614 -2.67 16.66 26.11
N ILE A 615 -3.45 15.80 26.77
CA ILE A 615 -4.25 16.18 27.94
C ILE A 615 -3.32 16.61 29.08
N THR A 616 -2.30 15.82 29.40
CA THR A 616 -1.35 16.14 30.47
C THR A 616 -0.60 17.45 30.18
N GLU A 617 -0.15 17.65 28.94
CA GLU A 617 0.49 18.89 28.50
C GLU A 617 -0.43 20.10 28.71
N LYS A 618 -1.71 20.01 28.33
CA LYS A 618 -2.69 21.08 28.52
C LYS A 618 -2.93 21.43 29.98
N LEU A 619 -3.00 20.42 30.85
CA LEU A 619 -3.25 20.59 32.28
C LEU A 619 -2.06 21.24 33.00
N LEU A 620 -0.83 21.00 32.51
CA LEU A 620 0.40 21.52 33.11
C LEU A 620 0.83 22.89 32.56
N LEU A 621 0.36 23.27 31.37
CA LEU A 621 0.59 24.58 30.80
C LEU A 621 -0.13 25.69 31.61
N PRO A 622 0.56 26.79 31.99
CA PRO A 622 -0.06 27.84 32.78
C PRO A 622 -1.19 28.55 32.03
N LYS A 623 -2.35 28.67 32.67
CA LYS A 623 -3.56 29.36 32.13
C LYS A 623 -3.36 30.86 31.85
N LYS A 624 -2.33 31.49 32.41
CA LYS A 624 -2.07 32.93 32.24
C LYS A 624 -0.79 33.14 31.45
N LEU A 625 -0.95 33.69 30.25
CA LEU A 625 0.14 34.31 29.51
C LEU A 625 0.59 35.58 30.25
N PRO A 626 1.90 35.88 30.31
CA PRO A 626 2.32 37.23 30.63
C PRO A 626 1.75 38.18 29.57
N PRO A 627 1.17 39.33 29.95
CA PRO A 627 0.76 40.34 28.99
C PRO A 627 1.97 40.69 28.14
N VAL A 628 1.78 40.75 26.82
CA VAL A 628 2.81 41.25 25.92
C VAL A 628 3.15 42.65 26.41
N ALA A 629 4.39 42.86 26.84
CA ALA A 629 4.89 44.20 27.11
C ALA A 629 4.60 45.03 25.87
N ALA A 630 3.70 46.00 26.00
CA ALA A 630 3.31 46.89 24.92
C ALA A 630 4.57 47.59 24.43
N GLY A 631 5.12 47.12 23.31
CA GLY A 631 6.16 47.81 22.58
C GLY A 631 5.55 49.06 21.98
N SER A 632 5.72 50.18 22.68
CA SER A 632 5.60 51.56 22.23
C SER A 632 4.36 51.91 21.38
N SER A 633 3.27 52.22 22.07
CA SER A 633 2.50 53.42 21.75
C SER A 633 1.73 53.85 22.99
N ASN A 634 2.22 54.89 23.66
CA ASN A 634 1.39 55.71 24.53
C ASN A 634 0.31 56.34 23.65
N VAL A 635 -0.85 55.71 23.58
CA VAL A 635 -2.10 56.42 23.34
C VAL A 635 -3.03 55.98 24.45
N ALA A 636 -3.18 56.86 25.43
CA ALA A 636 -4.19 56.73 26.46
C ALA A 636 -5.55 56.51 25.79
N VAL A 637 -6.25 55.46 26.21
CA VAL A 637 -7.64 55.25 25.84
C VAL A 637 -8.47 56.19 26.72
N GLU A 638 -8.74 57.39 26.22
CA GLU A 638 -9.95 58.12 26.65
C GLU A 638 -11.16 57.53 25.93
N PRO A 639 -12.33 57.48 26.58
CA PRO A 639 -13.54 56.90 26.00
C PRO A 639 -14.14 57.92 25.02
N GLU A 640 -13.61 58.00 23.81
CA GLU A 640 -14.23 58.83 22.78
C GLU A 640 -15.49 58.12 22.25
N VAL A 641 -16.64 58.70 22.59
CA VAL A 641 -17.96 58.35 22.07
C VAL A 641 -17.90 58.40 20.55
N ILE A 642 -17.98 57.23 19.90
CA ILE A 642 -17.98 57.09 18.45
C ILE A 642 -19.28 57.68 17.91
N SER A 643 -19.25 58.97 17.54
CA SER A 643 -20.30 59.61 16.77
C SER A 643 -20.16 59.27 15.27
N ALA A 644 -21.30 59.16 14.59
CA ALA A 644 -21.39 58.77 13.18
C ALA A 644 -20.71 59.78 12.23
N PRO A 645 -20.15 59.36 11.08
CA PRO A 645 -19.44 60.28 10.19
C PRO A 645 -20.40 61.17 9.39
N PRO A 646 -20.00 62.41 9.02
CA PRO A 646 -20.82 63.28 8.19
C PRO A 646 -20.78 62.82 6.72
N ARG A 647 -21.91 62.98 6.02
CA ARG A 647 -22.02 62.72 4.57
C ARG A 647 -21.16 63.74 3.79
N ARG A 648 -20.33 63.26 2.86
CA ARG A 648 -19.56 64.11 1.92
C ARG A 648 -20.46 64.63 0.79
N PRO A 649 -20.23 65.85 0.26
CA PRO A 649 -20.71 66.22 -1.06
C PRO A 649 -19.82 65.59 -2.15
N ALA A 650 -20.44 65.34 -3.30
CA ALA A 650 -19.82 64.76 -4.48
C ALA A 650 -18.83 65.74 -5.12
N GLU A 651 -17.63 65.26 -5.47
CA GLU A 651 -16.79 65.96 -6.45
C GLU A 651 -15.98 64.97 -7.29
N THR A 652 -15.79 65.42 -8.51
CA THR A 652 -15.48 64.76 -9.78
C THR A 652 -14.04 64.33 -9.97
N ASP A 653 -13.94 63.35 -10.86
CA ASP A 653 -12.79 62.79 -11.57
C ASP A 653 -11.63 63.76 -11.88
N ARG A 654 -10.40 63.33 -11.55
CA ARG A 654 -9.17 63.64 -12.30
C ARG A 654 -8.02 62.72 -11.83
N GLY A 655 -7.43 62.00 -12.77
CA GLY A 655 -6.43 60.96 -12.53
C GLY A 655 -5.02 61.43 -12.15
N THR A 656 -4.23 60.48 -11.66
CA THR A 656 -2.76 60.44 -11.72
C THR A 656 -2.27 59.01 -11.34
N GLU A 657 -1.11 58.64 -11.88
CA GLU A 657 -0.51 57.31 -12.13
C GLU A 657 -0.24 56.36 -10.92
N PRO A 658 0.04 55.05 -11.16
CA PRO A 658 0.17 54.06 -10.09
C PRO A 658 1.62 53.84 -9.62
N PRO A 659 1.82 53.48 -8.34
CA PRO A 659 2.96 52.63 -7.99
C PRO A 659 2.53 51.36 -7.24
N GLY A 660 3.14 50.23 -7.62
CA GLY A 660 3.30 49.06 -6.74
C GLY A 660 2.40 47.86 -7.04
N THR A 661 2.74 47.10 -8.08
CA THR A 661 2.13 45.81 -8.44
C THR A 661 2.40 44.73 -7.37
N GLY A 662 1.40 44.49 -6.52
CA GLY A 662 1.38 43.34 -5.63
C GLY A 662 1.08 42.03 -6.38
N LEU A 663 1.83 40.98 -6.02
CA LEU A 663 1.76 39.58 -6.48
C LEU A 663 0.33 39.05 -6.76
N TRP A 664 -0.65 39.53 -6.01
CA TRP A 664 -2.07 39.16 -6.12
C TRP A 664 -2.74 39.61 -7.42
N ALA A 665 -2.34 40.74 -8.00
CA ALA A 665 -2.85 41.19 -9.29
C ALA A 665 -2.34 40.35 -10.47
N GLN A 666 -1.14 39.77 -10.34
CA GLN A 666 -0.59 38.84 -11.34
C GLN A 666 -1.28 37.48 -11.30
N ILE A 667 -1.69 37.02 -10.11
CA ILE A 667 -2.45 35.77 -9.94
C ILE A 667 -3.85 35.91 -10.55
N LEU A 668 -4.52 37.05 -10.38
CA LEU A 668 -5.84 37.29 -10.97
C LEU A 668 -5.77 37.40 -12.51
N LYS A 669 -4.72 38.04 -13.06
CA LYS A 669 -4.50 38.09 -14.52
C LYS A 669 -4.19 36.73 -15.15
N ALA A 670 -3.64 35.78 -14.39
CA ALA A 670 -3.36 34.43 -14.87
C ALA A 670 -4.61 33.53 -14.89
N ALA A 671 -5.62 33.86 -14.08
CA ALA A 671 -6.88 33.10 -13.99
C ALA A 671 -7.92 33.50 -15.05
N GLU A 672 -7.73 34.62 -15.76
CA GLU A 672 -8.75 35.22 -16.62
C GLU A 672 -8.52 35.04 -18.13
N LYS A 673 -7.58 34.19 -18.56
CA LYS A 673 -7.43 33.83 -19.99
C LYS A 673 -8.23 32.56 -20.34
N PRO A 674 -9.30 32.65 -21.16
CA PRO A 674 -9.88 31.48 -21.79
C PRO A 674 -9.02 31.02 -22.96
N ASP A 675 -8.86 29.70 -23.05
CA ASP A 675 -8.11 28.96 -24.05
C ASP A 675 -8.75 29.11 -25.45
N SER A 676 -8.21 30.02 -26.28
CA SER A 676 -8.67 30.27 -27.66
C SER A 676 -7.59 30.03 -28.72
N SER A 677 -6.62 29.15 -28.46
CA SER A 677 -5.49 28.92 -29.39
C SER A 677 -5.32 27.47 -29.90
N ARG A 678 -6.35 26.61 -29.81
CA ARG A 678 -6.29 25.22 -30.32
C ARG A 678 -7.27 24.84 -31.43
N ARG A 679 -7.89 25.81 -32.12
CA ARG A 679 -8.91 25.50 -33.15
C ARG A 679 -8.71 26.04 -34.56
N SER A 680 -7.56 26.62 -34.92
CA SER A 680 -7.34 27.14 -36.28
C SER A 680 -6.39 26.35 -37.20
N ASP A 681 -5.64 25.36 -36.72
CA ASP A 681 -4.59 24.71 -37.55
C ASP A 681 -4.99 23.34 -38.14
N ARG A 682 -6.28 22.99 -38.15
CA ARG A 682 -6.77 21.73 -38.77
C ARG A 682 -7.57 21.90 -40.05
N ARG A 683 -7.47 23.06 -40.71
CA ARG A 683 -8.02 23.31 -42.05
C ARG A 683 -7.06 24.14 -42.90
N ARG A 684 -5.92 23.55 -43.27
CA ARG A 684 -5.25 23.83 -44.56
C ARG A 684 -4.13 22.81 -44.79
N ASN A 685 -4.21 22.21 -45.97
CA ASN A 685 -3.25 21.35 -46.67
C ASN A 685 -3.23 19.85 -46.30
N ASN A 686 -3.57 19.06 -47.33
CA ASN A 686 -3.06 17.76 -47.75
C ASN A 686 -2.50 16.81 -46.68
#